data_AF-A0A842TBC3-F1
#
_entry.id   AF-A0A842TBC3-F1
#
_cell.length_a   1.000
_cell.length_b   1.000
_cell.length_c   1.000
_cell.angle_alpha   90.00
_cell.angle_beta   90.00
_cell.angle_gamma   90.00
#
_symmetry.space_group_name_H-M   'P 1'
#
loop_
_entity.id
_entity.type
_entity.pdbx_description
1 polymer ?
#
loop_
_entity_poly.entity_id
_entity_poly.type
_entity_poly.pdbx_seq_one_letter_code
_entity_poly.pdbx_strand_id
1 'polypeptide(L)'
;MSKEKEEPKVERLEVEPDGFWGWGIYEPIEFTVKPIWSDGISDLDCRRAGSPPKWEVEGYGKIEGARVYKDYKGEITRIGPMDIDDDPYNVGSDILNYGPGGIYVEDKKEGRQILYRTGHGDGEGKLKVTYGGITTSVPIVGKKAEKNDLVQDYHYHVYLDKVSLHEQSESDKIFDQLEYEISAAKKFKENEDYNSIEEEIYEFSEKLENHIRKWFDGKASAKIPKEIIPKWIRSPKHKNWTLMDPDILSEYEIWHTRGAFNPEFERTYIFAPEPYCSYNLITYMGPIGSKLVFEGEFPHCRFMSIQMSPPLDPHFPLTGGIGAAEVPIVDSDIDPLPGHVNPFRVGADRTATKRSYRLEFELTVGNAVDLNPEVMVSPYYRAPGNTRKIGPCIYTGYIGDGSYQPGIGWMRYYAPDKGTGPLAGVTLPKISQELDTGERFILWHDWALSNRRVGTYVAAKETSPIGPIDPPEFIGNNVGWQKLYGLHLVYVETFAQRAIGLLGYGSEEKARELIPEWDRVMYGRGPNQPPPGNYEISCTTCTYINYLVRVMTLGKNKVYAITGKLPKTPKTRNGDPIMEGGEARYWSMTRIHETPGFVFPAIAMNRLMDEDVIVDDQRNYTITFSRAEDRPSNATEKNGITWQPWGPDSINYCLIRWMSIAPEWVLPEYAPHDHNIPWTKGCWSQPTYDKSILGENKPGFLGPYHPLIHYMSKDEFEDLGSNINLGREAQWKDDYVKKF
;
A
#
# COMPACT_ATOMS: atom_id res chain seq x y z
N MET A 1 4.71 19.88 58.15
CA MET A 1 5.06 18.51 57.76
C MET A 1 3.87 17.97 56.98
N SER A 2 3.75 18.29 55.69
CA SER A 2 4.42 17.63 54.55
C SER A 2 3.97 16.18 54.39
N LYS A 3 3.11 15.94 53.39
CA LYS A 3 3.35 14.95 52.34
C LYS A 3 2.47 15.37 51.15
N GLU A 4 3.15 15.82 50.10
CA GLU A 4 2.58 16.13 48.80
C GLU A 4 1.84 14.91 48.25
N LYS A 5 0.68 15.15 47.62
CA LYS A 5 0.07 14.17 46.72
C LYS A 5 0.89 14.21 45.43
N GLU A 6 1.73 13.19 45.22
CA GLU A 6 2.24 12.92 43.88
C GLU A 6 1.06 12.46 43.01
N GLU A 7 0.81 13.21 41.94
CA GLU A 7 -0.04 12.76 40.83
C GLU A 7 0.62 11.53 40.17
N PRO A 8 -0.16 10.56 39.68
CA PRO A 8 0.38 9.45 38.93
C PRO A 8 1.07 9.98 37.66
N LYS A 9 2.40 9.93 37.64
CA LYS A 9 3.19 10.01 36.42
C LYS A 9 2.83 8.83 35.53
N VAL A 10 2.27 9.12 34.37
CA VAL A 10 2.23 8.17 33.25
C VAL A 10 3.65 8.13 32.69
N GLU A 11 4.41 7.08 33.01
CA GLU A 11 5.58 6.73 32.21
C GLU A 11 5.08 6.07 30.93
N ARG A 12 5.09 6.85 29.85
CA ARG A 12 4.75 6.41 28.49
C ARG A 12 5.92 5.56 27.99
N LEU A 13 5.73 4.25 27.88
CA LEU A 13 6.64 3.41 27.10
C LEU A 13 6.41 3.72 25.61
N GLU A 14 7.39 4.39 25.00
CA GLU A 14 7.42 4.66 23.57
C GLU A 14 7.59 3.35 22.81
N VAL A 15 6.48 2.81 22.33
CA VAL A 15 6.48 1.90 21.18
C VAL A 15 6.23 2.79 19.97
N GLU A 16 7.30 3.15 19.23
CA GLU A 16 7.16 3.95 18.03
C GLU A 16 6.25 3.24 17.02
N PRO A 17 5.07 3.79 16.68
CA PRO A 17 4.26 3.26 15.61
C PRO A 17 4.99 3.61 14.30
N ASP A 18 5.42 2.60 13.54
CA ASP A 18 5.81 2.87 12.17
C ASP A 18 4.55 3.27 11.41
N GLY A 19 4.48 4.54 11.02
CA GLY A 19 3.31 5.19 10.43
C GLY A 19 2.97 4.72 9.02
N PHE A 20 2.76 3.41 8.85
CA PHE A 20 2.01 2.73 7.82
C PHE A 20 1.52 1.43 8.47
N TRP A 21 0.52 1.53 9.34
CA TRP A 21 -0.06 0.37 10.05
C TRP A 21 0.97 -0.64 10.62
N GLY A 22 1.94 -0.28 11.47
CA GLY A 22 2.55 -1.30 12.33
C GLY A 22 3.38 -2.43 11.64
N TRP A 23 3.73 -2.34 10.36
CA TRP A 23 4.34 -3.46 9.63
C TRP A 23 5.86 -3.43 9.70
N GLY A 24 6.40 -3.83 10.84
CA GLY A 24 7.76 -4.33 10.98
C GLY A 24 7.96 -5.65 10.23
N ILE A 25 8.79 -5.70 9.18
CA ILE A 25 9.39 -6.97 8.77
C ILE A 25 10.46 -7.30 9.82
N TYR A 26 10.04 -7.90 10.93
CA TYR A 26 10.88 -8.82 11.66
C TYR A 26 10.91 -10.10 10.84
N GLU A 27 12.06 -10.77 10.68
CA GLU A 27 12.03 -12.15 10.19
C GLU A 27 11.32 -12.97 11.27
N PRO A 28 10.04 -13.34 11.11
CA PRO A 28 9.35 -14.06 12.15
C PRO A 28 9.87 -15.49 12.09
N ILE A 29 10.15 -16.10 13.25
CA ILE A 29 10.15 -17.55 13.32
C ILE A 29 8.67 -17.95 13.36
N GLU A 30 8.11 -18.29 12.21
CA GLU A 30 6.72 -18.74 12.14
C GLU A 30 6.65 -20.22 12.52
N PHE A 31 5.79 -20.53 13.49
CA PHE A 31 5.36 -21.89 13.78
C PHE A 31 3.90 -22.03 13.40
N THR A 32 3.58 -22.97 12.52
CA THR A 32 2.23 -23.37 12.17
C THR A 32 1.89 -24.67 12.90
N VAL A 33 0.91 -24.63 13.79
CA VAL A 33 0.34 -25.83 14.43
C VAL A 33 -0.85 -26.29 13.59
N LYS A 34 -0.73 -27.42 12.91
CA LYS A 34 -1.77 -28.03 12.08
C LYS A 34 -2.42 -29.21 12.81
N PRO A 35 -3.74 -29.25 12.98
CA PRO A 35 -4.41 -30.48 13.39
C PRO A 35 -4.38 -31.51 12.24
N ILE A 36 -3.94 -32.73 12.53
CA ILE A 36 -4.13 -33.92 11.68
C ILE A 36 -5.41 -34.61 12.14
N TRP A 37 -6.48 -34.38 11.39
CA TRP A 37 -7.77 -35.01 11.61
C TRP A 37 -7.72 -36.46 11.12
N SER A 38 -8.03 -37.42 11.98
CA SER A 38 -8.29 -38.78 11.51
C SER A 38 -9.56 -38.73 10.65
N ASP A 39 -9.42 -39.04 9.36
CA ASP A 39 -10.48 -39.57 8.50
C ASP A 39 -11.27 -38.58 7.61
N GLY A 40 -10.80 -37.34 7.43
CA GLY A 40 -11.33 -36.44 6.39
C GLY A 40 -12.76 -35.92 6.60
N ILE A 41 -13.15 -35.70 7.86
CA ILE A 41 -14.47 -35.19 8.26
C ILE A 41 -14.38 -33.73 8.74
N SER A 42 -15.46 -32.94 8.61
CA SER A 42 -15.52 -31.51 8.96
C SER A 42 -15.52 -31.24 10.48
N ASP A 43 -15.09 -30.05 10.93
CA ASP A 43 -15.01 -29.63 12.35
C ASP A 43 -16.36 -29.76 13.10
N LEU A 44 -17.47 -29.55 12.39
CA LEU A 44 -18.83 -29.67 12.95
C LEU A 44 -19.19 -31.13 13.29
N ASP A 45 -18.67 -32.09 12.52
CA ASP A 45 -18.98 -33.51 12.65
C ASP A 45 -18.07 -34.21 13.67
N CYS A 46 -16.82 -33.75 13.85
CA CYS A 46 -15.94 -34.23 14.93
C CYS A 46 -16.51 -33.91 16.32
N ARG A 47 -17.16 -32.75 16.50
CA ARG A 47 -17.86 -32.40 17.75
C ARG A 47 -19.04 -33.31 18.04
N ARG A 48 -19.76 -33.76 17.01
CA ARG A 48 -20.87 -34.72 17.15
C ARG A 48 -20.38 -36.12 17.48
N ALA A 49 -19.17 -36.49 17.05
CA ALA A 49 -18.57 -37.80 17.24
C ALA A 49 -17.69 -37.95 18.50
N GLY A 50 -17.34 -36.85 19.18
CA GLY A 50 -16.63 -36.88 20.47
C GLY A 50 -15.19 -37.41 20.40
N SER A 51 -14.54 -37.37 19.23
CA SER A 51 -13.17 -37.89 19.03
C SER A 51 -12.14 -36.75 18.89
N PRO A 52 -11.00 -36.79 19.60
CA PRO A 52 -10.01 -35.70 19.56
C PRO A 52 -9.10 -35.76 18.31
N PRO A 53 -8.69 -34.61 17.74
CA PRO A 53 -7.71 -34.57 16.66
C PRO A 53 -6.29 -34.90 17.11
N LYS A 54 -5.46 -35.39 16.17
CA LYS A 54 -3.99 -35.38 16.30
C LYS A 54 -3.46 -34.02 15.85
N TRP A 55 -2.23 -33.66 16.22
CA TRP A 55 -1.62 -32.36 15.88
C TRP A 55 -0.20 -32.55 15.33
N GLU A 56 0.19 -31.67 14.42
CA GLU A 56 1.51 -31.52 13.81
C GLU A 56 1.94 -30.06 13.92
N VAL A 57 3.23 -29.81 14.11
CA VAL A 57 3.79 -28.45 14.20
C VAL A 57 4.85 -28.31 13.12
N GLU A 58 4.61 -27.46 12.14
CA GLU A 58 5.59 -27.08 11.11
C GLU A 58 6.12 -25.68 11.40
N GLY A 59 7.43 -25.52 11.59
CA GLY A 59 8.07 -24.21 11.68
C GLY A 59 8.87 -23.86 10.43
N TYR A 60 8.87 -22.60 10.01
CA TYR A 60 9.73 -22.08 8.94
C TYR A 60 10.44 -20.80 9.41
N GLY A 61 11.76 -20.76 9.25
CA GLY A 61 12.59 -19.59 9.52
C GLY A 61 14.08 -19.92 9.38
N LYS A 62 14.86 -18.99 8.83
CA LYS A 62 16.32 -19.07 8.74
C LYS A 62 16.90 -17.78 9.29
N ILE A 63 17.53 -17.85 10.46
CA ILE A 63 18.41 -16.81 10.97
C ILE A 63 19.84 -17.22 10.60
N GLU A 64 20.71 -16.30 10.20
CA GLU A 64 22.15 -16.60 10.17
C GLU A 64 22.62 -16.98 11.58
N GLY A 65 22.81 -18.29 11.81
CA GLY A 65 23.27 -18.86 13.09
C GLY A 65 22.31 -19.84 13.77
N ALA A 66 21.00 -19.84 13.47
CA ALA A 66 20.04 -20.78 14.06
C ALA A 66 19.27 -21.57 12.97
N ARG A 67 19.14 -22.90 13.18
CA ARG A 67 18.34 -23.80 12.33
C ARG A 67 17.21 -24.41 13.16
N VAL A 68 15.98 -24.35 12.66
CA VAL A 68 14.86 -25.17 13.14
C VAL A 68 14.84 -26.46 12.31
N TYR A 69 14.80 -27.63 12.96
CA TYR A 69 14.75 -28.93 12.25
C TYR A 69 13.30 -29.36 12.00
N LYS A 70 13.06 -29.98 10.84
CA LYS A 70 11.75 -30.00 10.17
C LYS A 70 10.77 -31.10 10.59
N ASP A 71 11.08 -31.98 11.55
CA ASP A 71 10.23 -33.15 11.82
C ASP A 71 10.10 -33.43 13.33
N TYR A 72 8.94 -33.14 13.92
CA TYR A 72 8.62 -33.61 15.29
C TYR A 72 7.15 -34.03 15.43
N LYS A 73 6.90 -35.17 16.09
CA LYS A 73 5.57 -35.74 16.36
C LYS A 73 5.39 -35.96 17.87
N GLY A 74 4.31 -35.43 18.46
CA GLY A 74 3.94 -35.66 19.87
C GLY A 74 2.52 -36.23 20.01
N GLU A 75 2.23 -36.97 21.08
CA GLU A 75 0.96 -37.68 21.33
C GLU A 75 0.28 -37.20 22.63
N ILE A 76 -1.07 -37.14 22.69
CA ILE A 76 -1.87 -36.52 23.78
C ILE A 76 -2.77 -37.56 24.48
N THR A 77 -2.91 -37.50 25.81
CA THR A 77 -3.53 -38.57 26.63
C THR A 77 -4.72 -38.22 27.56
N ARG A 78 -5.22 -36.98 27.72
CA ARG A 78 -6.51 -36.69 28.44
C ARG A 78 -7.06 -35.25 28.33
N ILE A 79 -8.36 -35.01 28.62
CA ILE A 79 -9.13 -33.73 28.44
C ILE A 79 -9.86 -33.29 29.73
N GLY A 80 -9.89 -31.97 30.05
CA GLY A 80 -10.66 -31.30 31.13
C GLY A 80 -10.69 -29.76 31.01
N PRO A 81 -11.56 -29.03 31.77
CA PRO A 81 -11.81 -27.57 31.60
C PRO A 81 -10.71 -26.66 32.16
N MET A 82 -10.67 -25.42 31.66
CA MET A 82 -9.58 -24.44 31.76
C MET A 82 -9.48 -23.77 33.15
N ASP A 83 -8.33 -23.94 33.82
CA ASP A 83 -7.89 -23.19 35.00
C ASP A 83 -6.40 -22.82 34.75
N ILE A 84 -6.01 -21.55 34.91
CA ILE A 84 -4.60 -21.12 34.85
C ILE A 84 -4.30 -20.45 36.19
N ASP A 85 -3.46 -21.09 37.01
CA ASP A 85 -3.06 -20.65 38.34
C ASP A 85 -2.63 -19.17 38.39
N ASP A 86 -3.23 -18.43 39.34
CA ASP A 86 -3.20 -16.98 39.53
C ASP A 86 -1.89 -16.40 40.15
N ASP A 87 -0.77 -17.13 40.18
CA ASP A 87 0.45 -16.70 40.89
C ASP A 87 1.67 -16.43 39.98
N PRO A 88 2.01 -15.15 39.69
CA PRO A 88 3.17 -14.79 38.88
C PRO A 88 4.53 -15.01 39.58
N TYR A 89 4.56 -15.44 40.85
CA TYR A 89 5.82 -15.62 41.60
C TYR A 89 6.30 -17.07 41.70
N ASN A 90 5.55 -18.04 41.18
CA ASN A 90 5.91 -19.46 41.28
C ASN A 90 6.03 -20.16 39.91
N VAL A 91 6.72 -19.53 38.96
CA VAL A 91 7.11 -20.20 37.71
C VAL A 91 8.29 -21.14 38.00
N GLY A 92 7.98 -22.36 38.43
CA GLY A 92 8.95 -23.44 38.53
C GLY A 92 9.60 -23.73 37.16
N SER A 93 10.89 -23.41 37.06
CA SER A 93 11.95 -24.01 36.23
C SER A 93 11.78 -24.27 34.72
N ASP A 94 10.67 -23.99 34.05
CA ASP A 94 10.42 -24.49 32.68
C ASP A 94 10.29 -23.41 31.58
N ILE A 95 11.13 -22.36 31.62
CA ILE A 95 11.35 -21.45 30.48
C ILE A 95 12.86 -21.17 30.35
N LEU A 96 13.44 -21.50 29.18
CA LEU A 96 14.79 -21.18 28.68
C LEU A 96 15.70 -20.39 29.64
N ASN A 97 16.59 -21.06 30.37
CA ASN A 97 17.41 -20.38 31.38
C ASN A 97 18.73 -19.85 30.80
N TYR A 98 18.73 -18.63 30.26
CA TYR A 98 19.93 -17.90 29.84
C TYR A 98 20.32 -16.84 30.86
N GLY A 99 21.10 -17.22 31.89
CA GLY A 99 21.72 -16.27 32.81
C GLY A 99 20.76 -15.36 33.62
N PRO A 100 21.29 -14.43 34.43
CA PRO A 100 20.56 -13.71 35.49
C PRO A 100 19.75 -12.50 34.99
N GLY A 101 19.12 -12.61 33.82
CA GLY A 101 18.16 -11.62 33.31
C GLY A 101 16.74 -11.89 33.81
N GLY A 102 16.07 -10.87 34.36
CA GLY A 102 14.69 -10.95 34.83
C GLY A 102 13.66 -11.02 33.69
N ILE A 103 12.53 -11.66 33.95
CA ILE A 103 11.36 -11.70 33.07
C ILE A 103 10.47 -10.51 33.42
N TYR A 104 10.10 -9.71 32.43
CA TYR A 104 9.10 -8.65 32.57
C TYR A 104 7.89 -9.02 31.72
N VAL A 105 6.70 -8.90 32.30
CA VAL A 105 5.41 -9.10 31.63
C VAL A 105 4.75 -7.74 31.54
N GLU A 106 4.48 -7.27 30.32
CA GLU A 106 3.78 -6.01 30.15
C GLU A 106 2.40 -6.23 29.51
N ASP A 107 1.44 -5.62 30.19
CA ASP A 107 0.00 -5.48 29.95
C ASP A 107 -0.89 -6.75 29.99
N LYS A 108 -2.01 -6.63 30.70
CA LYS A 108 -3.10 -7.62 30.83
C LYS A 108 -4.38 -7.17 30.13
N LYS A 109 -4.43 -5.97 29.53
CA LYS A 109 -5.70 -5.37 29.07
C LYS A 109 -6.34 -5.99 27.83
N GLU A 110 -5.64 -6.81 27.05
CA GLU A 110 -6.17 -7.37 25.78
C GLU A 110 -6.08 -8.90 25.66
N GLY A 111 -5.77 -9.60 26.75
CA GLY A 111 -5.53 -11.06 26.67
C GLY A 111 -4.28 -11.45 25.87
N ARG A 112 -3.42 -10.48 25.54
CA ARG A 112 -2.05 -10.67 25.04
C ARG A 112 -1.10 -10.64 26.24
N GLN A 113 -0.14 -11.56 26.28
CA GLN A 113 1.01 -11.47 27.18
C GLN A 113 2.27 -11.36 26.32
N ILE A 114 2.99 -10.26 26.48
CA ILE A 114 4.31 -10.08 25.86
C ILE A 114 5.35 -10.49 26.90
N LEU A 115 6.16 -11.49 26.57
CA LEU A 115 7.26 -11.97 27.41
C LEU A 115 8.57 -11.35 26.92
N TYR A 116 9.17 -10.49 27.75
CA TYR A 116 10.50 -9.95 27.49
C TYR A 116 11.57 -10.76 28.21
N ARG A 117 12.68 -11.07 27.54
CA ARG A 117 13.90 -11.54 28.20
C ARG A 117 15.16 -11.13 27.44
N THR A 118 16.14 -10.60 28.17
CA THR A 118 17.51 -10.39 27.69
C THR A 118 18.39 -11.53 28.19
N GLY A 119 19.30 -12.03 27.36
CA GLY A 119 20.21 -13.13 27.72
C GLY A 119 21.48 -13.16 26.88
N HIS A 120 22.59 -13.57 27.49
CA HIS A 120 23.89 -13.76 26.84
C HIS A 120 24.24 -15.26 26.78
N GLY A 121 24.44 -15.86 25.60
CA GLY A 121 25.04 -17.20 25.43
C GLY A 121 24.41 -18.10 24.34
N ASP A 122 25.00 -19.29 24.14
CA ASP A 122 24.39 -20.45 23.46
C ASP A 122 23.46 -21.19 24.41
N GLY A 123 22.36 -21.78 23.92
CA GLY A 123 21.47 -22.50 24.82
C GLY A 123 20.24 -23.14 24.19
N GLU A 124 19.63 -23.99 25.00
CA GLU A 124 18.48 -24.81 24.66
C GLU A 124 17.35 -24.56 25.66
N GLY A 125 16.11 -24.72 25.23
CA GLY A 125 14.98 -24.73 26.14
C GLY A 125 13.67 -24.96 25.41
N LYS A 126 12.53 -24.72 26.06
CA LYS A 126 11.23 -25.15 25.57
C LYS A 126 10.22 -24.01 25.64
N LEU A 127 9.47 -23.81 24.57
CA LEU A 127 8.30 -22.92 24.52
C LEU A 127 7.06 -23.75 24.87
N LYS A 128 6.38 -23.42 25.97
CA LYS A 128 5.08 -24.04 26.30
C LYS A 128 3.97 -23.34 25.52
N VAL A 129 3.17 -24.10 24.79
CA VAL A 129 2.04 -23.59 24.00
C VAL A 129 0.78 -24.28 24.46
N THR A 130 -0.24 -23.52 24.86
CA THR A 130 -1.49 -24.06 25.38
C THR A 130 -2.66 -23.63 24.51
N TYR A 131 -3.47 -24.58 24.03
CA TYR A 131 -4.67 -24.31 23.23
C TYR A 131 -5.84 -25.19 23.68
N GLY A 132 -7.02 -24.59 23.92
CA GLY A 132 -8.21 -25.31 24.38
C GLY A 132 -8.03 -26.10 25.68
N GLY A 133 -7.14 -25.65 26.58
CA GLY A 133 -6.79 -26.35 27.82
C GLY A 133 -5.72 -27.45 27.69
N ILE A 134 -5.10 -27.59 26.51
CA ILE A 134 -4.05 -28.58 26.24
C ILE A 134 -2.69 -27.89 26.10
N THR A 135 -1.70 -28.27 26.90
CA THR A 135 -0.33 -27.70 26.86
C THR A 135 0.64 -28.64 26.16
N THR A 136 1.38 -28.14 25.17
CA THR A 136 2.54 -28.81 24.55
C THR A 136 3.83 -28.00 24.77
N SER A 137 5.00 -28.59 24.50
CA SER A 137 6.31 -27.93 24.65
C SER A 137 7.15 -28.08 23.38
N VAL A 138 7.51 -26.96 22.76
CA VAL A 138 8.36 -26.92 21.55
C VAL A 138 9.80 -26.62 21.96
N PRO A 139 10.77 -27.54 21.74
CA PRO A 139 12.17 -27.26 22.02
C PRO A 139 12.74 -26.21 21.05
N ILE A 140 13.52 -25.28 21.55
CA ILE A 140 14.21 -24.21 20.80
C ILE A 140 15.69 -24.24 21.17
N VAL A 141 16.56 -24.09 20.16
CA VAL A 141 18.02 -24.04 20.32
C VAL A 141 18.56 -22.80 19.62
N GLY A 142 19.32 -21.98 20.35
CA GLY A 142 19.99 -20.79 19.82
C GLY A 142 21.52 -20.95 19.85
N LYS A 143 22.21 -20.47 18.81
CA LYS A 143 23.67 -20.33 18.80
C LYS A 143 24.06 -18.86 18.66
N LYS A 144 25.15 -18.49 19.34
CA LYS A 144 25.81 -17.20 19.30
C LYS A 144 26.33 -16.91 17.89
N ALA A 145 26.06 -15.72 17.39
CA ALA A 145 26.71 -15.20 16.19
C ALA A 145 28.14 -14.77 16.54
N GLU A 146 29.14 -15.36 15.89
CA GLU A 146 30.53 -14.93 16.03
C GLU A 146 30.85 -13.77 15.06
N LYS A 147 30.73 -12.52 15.52
CA LYS A 147 31.70 -11.41 15.32
C LYS A 147 31.13 -10.01 15.62
N ASN A 148 31.78 -9.35 16.59
CA ASN A 148 32.15 -7.94 16.81
C ASN A 148 31.48 -6.70 16.15
N ASP A 149 30.44 -6.76 15.31
CA ASP A 149 29.82 -5.52 14.75
C ASP A 149 28.38 -5.23 15.23
N LEU A 150 27.91 -5.91 16.28
CA LEU A 150 26.56 -5.75 16.80
C LEU A 150 26.59 -5.32 18.27
N VAL A 151 26.74 -4.01 18.47
CA VAL A 151 26.37 -3.36 19.74
C VAL A 151 24.90 -2.97 19.62
N GLN A 152 24.00 -3.90 19.89
CA GLN A 152 22.62 -3.64 20.26
C GLN A 152 22.03 -4.92 20.85
N ASP A 153 21.39 -4.79 22.01
CA ASP A 153 20.64 -5.85 22.67
C ASP A 153 19.62 -6.43 21.69
N TYR A 154 19.68 -7.75 21.48
CA TYR A 154 18.66 -8.43 20.70
C TYR A 154 17.39 -8.56 21.53
N HIS A 155 16.33 -7.87 21.12
CA HIS A 155 14.98 -8.11 21.60
C HIS A 155 14.35 -9.18 20.70
N TYR A 156 14.03 -10.35 21.26
CA TYR A 156 13.24 -11.37 20.57
C TYR A 156 11.76 -11.12 20.88
N HIS A 157 10.95 -10.93 19.84
CA HIS A 157 9.50 -10.94 19.97
C HIS A 157 9.02 -12.32 19.55
N VAL A 158 8.62 -13.15 20.52
CA VAL A 158 7.89 -14.39 20.23
C VAL A 158 6.41 -14.04 20.28
N TYR A 159 5.81 -13.88 19.10
CA TYR A 159 4.38 -13.75 18.98
C TYR A 159 3.77 -15.14 19.17
N LEU A 160 3.21 -15.38 20.35
CA LEU A 160 2.17 -16.39 20.49
C LEU A 160 0.87 -15.67 20.17
N ASP A 161 0.52 -15.64 18.89
CA ASP A 161 -0.85 -15.29 18.56
C ASP A 161 -1.75 -16.28 19.28
N LYS A 162 -2.79 -15.73 19.90
CA LYS A 162 -3.97 -16.50 20.24
C LYS A 162 -4.50 -17.01 18.90
N VAL A 163 -4.02 -18.17 18.43
CA VAL A 163 -4.68 -18.91 17.35
C VAL A 163 -5.91 -19.50 18.00
N SER A 164 -6.84 -18.62 18.34
CA SER A 164 -8.17 -19.06 18.61
C SER A 164 -8.76 -19.44 17.27
N LEU A 165 -8.79 -20.74 16.97
CA LEU A 165 -9.69 -21.22 15.95
C LEU A 165 -11.16 -20.94 16.37
N HIS A 166 -11.43 -20.50 17.62
CA HIS A 166 -12.78 -20.19 18.13
C HIS A 166 -12.90 -19.04 19.18
N GLU A 167 -12.19 -17.93 19.03
CA GLU A 167 -12.58 -16.61 19.61
C GLU A 167 -12.93 -15.64 18.47
N GLN A 168 -13.37 -16.22 17.36
CA GLN A 168 -14.30 -15.60 16.42
C GLN A 168 -15.75 -15.64 16.94
N SER A 169 -15.92 -15.52 18.25
CA SER A 169 -17.11 -14.89 18.86
C SER A 169 -16.63 -13.50 19.29
N GLU A 170 -16.98 -12.38 18.69
CA GLU A 170 -18.27 -11.99 18.15
C GLU A 170 -18.08 -11.15 16.88
N SER A 171 -19.13 -11.18 16.08
CA SER A 171 -19.18 -10.94 14.65
C SER A 171 -19.63 -9.53 14.25
N ASP A 172 -19.46 -8.55 15.15
CA ASP A 172 -19.76 -7.11 14.93
C ASP A 172 -18.50 -6.21 14.88
N LYS A 173 -17.32 -6.81 15.10
CA LYS A 173 -16.07 -6.09 15.41
C LYS A 173 -15.57 -5.09 14.37
N ILE A 174 -15.83 -5.24 13.06
CA ILE A 174 -15.34 -4.23 12.09
C ILE A 174 -16.09 -2.90 12.26
N PHE A 175 -17.41 -2.96 12.41
CA PHE A 175 -18.24 -1.78 12.58
C PHE A 175 -18.10 -1.19 13.99
N ASP A 176 -17.89 -2.04 15.00
CA ASP A 176 -17.59 -1.57 16.36
C ASP A 176 -16.19 -0.93 16.43
N GLN A 177 -15.19 -1.48 15.74
CA GLN A 177 -13.86 -0.87 15.61
C GLN A 177 -13.96 0.47 14.88
N LEU A 178 -14.72 0.54 13.79
CA LEU A 178 -15.01 1.79 13.07
C LEU A 178 -15.57 2.85 14.03
N GLU A 179 -16.61 2.52 14.82
CA GLU A 179 -17.19 3.43 15.81
C GLU A 179 -16.19 3.86 16.88
N TYR A 180 -15.40 2.91 17.39
CA TYR A 180 -14.35 3.19 18.37
C TYR A 180 -13.31 4.16 17.79
N GLU A 181 -12.76 3.88 16.60
CA GLU A 181 -11.76 4.72 15.95
C GLU A 181 -12.31 6.11 15.63
N ILE A 182 -13.56 6.19 15.17
CA ILE A 182 -14.23 7.48 14.95
C ILE A 182 -14.32 8.26 16.27
N SER A 183 -14.73 7.62 17.36
CA SER A 183 -14.83 8.26 18.67
C SER A 183 -13.47 8.73 19.19
N ALA A 184 -12.45 7.89 19.06
CA ALA A 184 -11.09 8.20 19.48
C ALA A 184 -10.48 9.34 18.65
N ALA A 185 -10.64 9.32 17.33
CA ALA A 185 -10.18 10.38 16.44
C ALA A 185 -10.88 11.72 16.70
N LYS A 186 -12.18 11.71 17.03
CA LYS A 186 -12.91 12.92 17.46
C LYS A 186 -12.30 13.52 18.73
N LYS A 187 -12.10 12.70 19.77
CA LYS A 187 -11.47 13.13 21.02
C LYS A 187 -10.05 13.64 20.81
N PHE A 188 -9.30 13.00 19.92
CA PHE A 188 -7.96 13.44 19.56
C PHE A 188 -8.01 14.85 18.95
N LYS A 189 -8.86 15.06 17.93
CA LYS A 189 -9.04 16.37 17.28
C LYS A 189 -9.54 17.47 18.23
N GLU A 190 -10.41 17.14 19.17
CA GLU A 190 -10.87 18.09 20.20
C GLU A 190 -9.74 18.57 21.12
N ASN A 191 -8.66 17.78 21.25
CA ASN A 191 -7.48 18.12 22.06
C ASN A 191 -6.33 18.70 21.22
N GLU A 192 -6.45 18.77 19.88
CA GLU A 192 -5.42 19.37 19.04
C GLU A 192 -5.46 20.90 19.14
N ASP A 193 -4.32 21.50 19.44
CA ASP A 193 -4.10 22.94 19.28
C ASP A 193 -3.33 23.20 17.99
N TYR A 194 -4.06 23.56 16.93
CA TYR A 194 -3.48 23.83 15.63
C TYR A 194 -2.50 25.01 15.63
N ASN A 195 -2.66 26.00 16.53
CA ASN A 195 -1.70 27.09 16.64
C ASN A 195 -0.40 26.60 17.25
N SER A 196 -0.47 25.74 18.28
CA SER A 196 0.71 25.11 18.87
C SER A 196 1.46 24.25 17.86
N ILE A 197 0.75 23.48 17.02
CA ILE A 197 1.34 22.68 15.94
C ILE A 197 2.09 23.58 14.94
N GLU A 198 1.49 24.71 14.57
CA GLU A 198 2.14 25.67 13.68
C GLU A 198 3.39 26.32 14.34
N GLU A 199 3.31 26.73 15.60
CA GLU A 199 4.47 27.27 16.34
C GLU A 199 5.62 26.27 16.42
N GLU A 200 5.34 24.99 16.69
CA GLU A 200 6.34 23.92 16.74
C GLU A 200 7.07 23.73 15.41
N ILE A 201 6.36 23.81 14.28
CA ILE A 201 7.02 23.64 12.97
C ILE A 201 7.93 24.82 12.61
N TYR A 202 7.53 26.05 12.97
CA TYR A 202 8.40 27.21 12.80
C TYR A 202 9.63 27.15 13.72
N GLU A 203 9.48 26.72 14.97
CA GLU A 203 10.60 26.53 15.88
C GLU A 203 11.59 25.47 15.36
N PHE A 204 11.08 24.34 14.86
CA PHE A 204 11.89 23.32 14.18
C PHE A 204 12.64 23.90 12.98
N SER A 205 11.94 24.64 12.12
CA SER A 205 12.51 25.28 10.94
C SER A 205 13.67 26.21 11.30
N GLU A 206 13.48 27.11 12.28
CA GLU A 206 14.50 28.05 12.73
C GLU A 206 15.72 27.34 13.31
N LYS A 207 15.52 26.33 14.16
CA LYS A 207 16.61 25.53 14.74
C LYS A 207 17.42 24.81 13.67
N LEU A 208 16.74 24.22 12.68
CA LEU A 208 17.39 23.50 11.59
C LEU A 208 18.19 24.44 10.70
N GLU A 209 17.61 25.57 10.30
CA GLU A 209 18.29 26.58 9.48
C GLU A 209 19.54 27.12 10.18
N ASN A 210 19.41 27.50 11.45
CA ASN A 210 20.54 27.97 12.26
C ASN A 210 21.67 26.93 12.35
N HIS A 211 21.34 25.65 12.39
CA HIS A 211 22.33 24.58 12.37
C HIS A 211 23.02 24.45 11.01
N ILE A 212 22.26 24.53 9.91
CA ILE A 212 22.79 24.50 8.54
C ILE A 212 23.78 25.65 8.33
N ARG A 213 23.41 26.88 8.68
CA ARG A 213 24.30 28.06 8.56
C ARG A 213 25.59 27.89 9.39
N LYS A 214 25.48 27.37 10.62
CA LYS A 214 26.65 27.05 11.45
C LYS A 214 27.53 25.96 10.85
N TRP A 215 26.96 24.98 10.15
CA TRP A 215 27.72 23.94 9.47
C TRP A 215 28.54 24.52 8.30
N PHE A 216 27.94 25.39 7.48
CA PHE A 216 28.67 26.14 6.44
C PHE A 216 29.80 27.00 7.01
N ASP A 217 29.59 27.60 8.18
CA ASP A 217 30.62 28.34 8.92
C ASP A 217 31.73 27.46 9.55
N GLY A 218 31.64 26.12 9.44
CA GLY A 218 32.55 25.19 10.10
C GLY A 218 32.39 25.11 11.63
N LYS A 219 31.26 25.60 12.16
CA LYS A 219 30.94 25.71 13.60
C LYS A 219 29.98 24.64 14.10
N ALA A 220 29.44 23.79 13.23
CA ALA A 220 28.57 22.69 13.58
C ALA A 220 28.95 21.40 12.85
N SER A 221 28.57 20.26 13.43
CA SER A 221 28.71 18.95 12.80
C SER A 221 27.78 18.82 11.59
N ALA A 222 28.14 18.00 10.61
CA ALA A 222 27.23 17.62 9.54
C ALA A 222 26.03 16.80 10.05
N LYS A 223 26.24 15.97 11.08
CA LYS A 223 25.16 15.17 11.68
C LYS A 223 24.22 16.08 12.48
N ILE A 224 22.94 16.06 12.14
CA ILE A 224 21.93 16.86 12.82
C ILE A 224 21.77 16.37 14.27
N PRO A 225 21.92 17.24 15.28
CA PRO A 225 21.71 16.92 16.68
C PRO A 225 20.29 16.41 16.91
N LYS A 226 20.15 15.42 17.79
CA LYS A 226 18.83 14.84 18.10
C LYS A 226 17.88 15.94 18.57
N GLU A 227 18.36 16.89 19.36
CA GLU A 227 17.61 17.99 19.97
C GLU A 227 16.98 18.93 18.92
N ILE A 228 17.49 18.93 17.68
CA ILE A 228 16.91 19.67 16.55
C ILE A 228 15.90 18.80 15.81
N ILE A 229 16.18 17.51 15.63
CA ILE A 229 15.25 16.58 14.99
C ILE A 229 14.06 16.36 15.95
N PRO A 230 12.84 16.76 15.58
CA PRO A 230 11.66 16.50 16.39
C PRO A 230 11.63 15.02 16.75
N LYS A 231 11.36 14.71 18.03
CA LYS A 231 11.35 13.31 18.54
C LYS A 231 10.56 12.37 17.63
N TRP A 232 9.54 12.91 16.98
CA TRP A 232 8.58 12.23 16.14
C TRP A 232 9.04 11.93 14.69
N ILE A 233 10.08 12.61 14.19
CA ILE A 233 10.68 12.34 12.86
C ILE A 233 11.77 11.23 12.96
N ARG A 234 11.92 10.57 14.11
CA ARG A 234 13.03 9.63 14.39
C ARG A 234 12.68 8.16 14.12
N SER A 235 11.88 7.89 13.10
CA SER A 235 11.58 6.52 12.69
C SER A 235 12.85 5.74 12.35
N PRO A 236 12.94 4.42 12.64
CA PRO A 236 14.03 3.56 12.20
C PRO A 236 14.24 3.53 10.68
N LYS A 237 13.22 3.94 9.89
CA LYS A 237 13.27 4.07 8.43
C LYS A 237 14.03 5.32 7.96
N HIS A 238 14.22 6.31 8.83
CA HIS A 238 14.75 7.64 8.50
C HIS A 238 15.75 8.15 9.56
N LYS A 239 16.78 7.36 9.86
CA LYS A 239 17.77 7.68 10.91
C LYS A 239 19.02 8.35 10.33
N ASN A 240 19.84 8.95 11.21
CA ASN A 240 21.15 9.53 10.86
C ASN A 240 21.10 10.69 9.85
N TRP A 241 20.14 11.62 10.00
CA TRP A 241 20.10 12.85 9.22
C TRP A 241 21.42 13.61 9.27
N THR A 242 22.01 13.84 8.10
CA THR A 242 23.35 14.41 7.92
C THR A 242 23.34 15.39 6.75
N LEU A 243 23.94 16.56 6.95
CA LEU A 243 24.20 17.54 5.92
C LEU A 243 25.33 17.07 5.02
N MET A 244 25.06 17.07 3.73
CA MET A 244 26.02 16.65 2.70
C MET A 244 26.11 17.72 1.63
N ASP A 245 27.26 17.77 0.96
CA ASP A 245 27.38 18.43 -0.33
C ASP A 245 26.58 17.61 -1.37
N PRO A 246 25.62 18.20 -2.09
CA PRO A 246 24.83 17.45 -3.08
C PRO A 246 25.67 16.89 -4.24
N ASP A 247 26.86 17.44 -4.50
CA ASP A 247 27.70 17.00 -5.62
C ASP A 247 28.55 15.76 -5.30
N ILE A 248 28.60 15.31 -4.03
CA ILE A 248 29.32 14.09 -3.62
C ILE A 248 28.45 12.84 -3.58
N LEU A 249 27.12 12.99 -3.47
CA LEU A 249 26.20 11.86 -3.45
C LEU A 249 25.85 11.43 -4.86
N SER A 250 25.84 10.13 -5.10
CA SER A 250 25.23 9.59 -6.32
C SER A 250 23.70 9.68 -6.23
N GLU A 251 23.06 9.73 -7.39
CA GLU A 251 21.60 9.82 -7.47
C GLU A 251 20.93 8.58 -6.86
N TYR A 252 21.61 7.42 -6.87
CA TYR A 252 21.14 6.17 -6.26
C TYR A 252 21.20 6.16 -4.72
N GLU A 253 21.96 7.06 -4.11
CA GLU A 253 22.02 7.21 -2.65
C GLU A 253 20.90 8.12 -2.12
N ILE A 254 20.33 8.95 -2.99
CA ILE A 254 19.24 9.89 -2.67
C ILE A 254 17.88 9.25 -2.97
N TRP A 255 17.78 8.56 -4.11
CA TRP A 255 16.53 8.00 -4.59
C TRP A 255 16.32 6.55 -4.18
N HIS A 256 15.11 6.26 -3.73
CA HIS A 256 14.64 4.91 -3.47
C HIS A 256 13.78 4.41 -4.65
N THR A 257 14.32 3.48 -5.46
CA THR A 257 13.68 3.04 -6.71
C THR A 257 12.90 1.73 -6.55
N ARG A 258 11.65 1.75 -7.01
CA ARG A 258 10.79 0.59 -7.28
C ARG A 258 10.59 0.51 -8.79
N GLY A 259 11.45 -0.23 -9.46
CA GLY A 259 11.49 -0.24 -10.92
C GLY A 259 10.37 -1.05 -11.56
N ALA A 260 9.97 -0.63 -12.76
CA ALA A 260 9.21 -1.46 -13.69
C ALA A 260 9.88 -2.83 -13.83
N PHE A 261 9.07 -3.89 -13.83
CA PHE A 261 9.53 -5.26 -13.74
C PHE A 261 8.60 -6.19 -14.53
N ASN A 262 9.03 -7.44 -14.69
CA ASN A 262 8.16 -8.49 -15.20
C ASN A 262 7.74 -9.38 -14.03
N PRO A 263 6.45 -9.46 -13.67
CA PRO A 263 6.01 -10.28 -12.55
C PRO A 263 6.19 -11.76 -12.86
N GLU A 264 6.82 -12.47 -11.94
CA GLU A 264 6.89 -13.93 -11.89
C GLU A 264 6.26 -14.36 -10.56
N PHE A 265 5.34 -15.33 -10.56
CA PHE A 265 4.58 -15.66 -9.36
C PHE A 265 5.48 -16.10 -8.19
N GLU A 266 6.62 -16.72 -8.47
CA GLU A 266 7.60 -17.17 -7.48
C GLU A 266 8.46 -16.01 -6.93
N ARG A 267 8.45 -14.86 -7.61
CA ARG A 267 9.37 -13.74 -7.37
C ARG A 267 8.71 -12.39 -7.64
N THR A 268 7.76 -12.03 -6.78
CA THR A 268 7.10 -10.72 -6.76
C THR A 268 7.61 -9.84 -5.63
N TYR A 269 7.01 -8.66 -5.40
CA TYR A 269 7.40 -7.74 -4.33
C TYR A 269 6.17 -7.25 -3.55
N ILE A 270 6.33 -7.17 -2.23
CA ILE A 270 5.33 -6.65 -1.28
C ILE A 270 4.98 -5.17 -1.58
N PHE A 271 5.87 -4.38 -2.19
CA PHE A 271 5.61 -2.96 -2.55
C PHE A 271 5.72 -2.71 -4.06
N ALA A 272 5.45 -3.73 -4.87
CA ALA A 272 5.69 -3.66 -6.31
C ALA A 272 4.91 -2.50 -6.96
N PRO A 273 5.51 -1.77 -7.92
CA PRO A 273 4.73 -0.90 -8.77
C PRO A 273 3.81 -1.74 -9.68
N GLU A 274 3.00 -1.07 -10.48
CA GLU A 274 2.46 -1.74 -11.67
C GLU A 274 3.64 -2.16 -12.58
N PRO A 275 3.63 -3.34 -13.24
CA PRO A 275 4.79 -3.84 -13.98
C PRO A 275 5.39 -2.91 -15.04
N TYR A 276 4.58 -2.05 -15.67
CA TYR A 276 5.05 -1.03 -16.61
C TYR A 276 5.36 0.32 -15.97
N CYS A 277 5.41 0.38 -14.65
CA CYS A 277 5.64 1.60 -13.90
C CYS A 277 6.89 1.50 -13.02
N SER A 278 7.64 2.60 -12.97
CA SER A 278 8.68 2.79 -11.96
C SER A 278 8.25 3.89 -10.99
N TYR A 279 8.33 3.60 -9.69
CA TYR A 279 8.20 4.61 -8.63
C TYR A 279 9.57 4.90 -8.05
N ASN A 280 10.06 6.11 -8.27
CA ASN A 280 11.29 6.60 -7.67
C ASN A 280 10.88 7.55 -6.54
N LEU A 281 11.25 7.23 -5.31
CA LEU A 281 10.87 7.95 -4.13
C LEU A 281 12.04 8.75 -3.59
N ILE A 282 11.74 9.90 -3.02
CA ILE A 282 12.62 10.58 -2.08
C ILE A 282 11.88 10.86 -0.79
N THR A 283 12.64 11.07 0.27
CA THR A 283 12.13 11.74 1.46
C THR A 283 12.99 12.93 1.74
N TYR A 284 12.39 13.97 2.29
CA TYR A 284 13.08 15.21 2.57
C TYR A 284 12.51 15.86 3.83
N MET A 285 13.31 16.72 4.42
CA MET A 285 12.82 17.74 5.35
C MET A 285 13.71 18.96 5.21
N GLY A 286 13.21 20.15 5.54
CA GLY A 286 14.02 21.36 5.45
C GLY A 286 13.35 22.58 6.09
N PRO A 287 14.09 23.68 6.24
CA PRO A 287 13.53 24.93 6.74
C PRO A 287 12.44 25.48 5.82
N ILE A 288 11.42 26.08 6.41
CA ILE A 288 10.42 26.90 5.70
C ILE A 288 11.15 28.05 4.99
N GLY A 289 10.74 28.35 3.75
CA GLY A 289 11.38 29.36 2.89
C GLY A 289 12.58 28.85 2.10
N SER A 290 13.13 27.67 2.44
CA SER A 290 14.09 26.97 1.57
C SER A 290 13.38 26.27 0.40
N LYS A 291 14.15 25.77 -0.57
CA LYS A 291 13.61 25.02 -1.71
C LYS A 291 14.36 23.72 -1.96
N LEU A 292 13.65 22.72 -2.49
CA LEU A 292 14.25 21.59 -3.20
C LEU A 292 14.45 21.96 -4.68
N VAL A 293 15.57 21.54 -5.25
CA VAL A 293 15.92 21.74 -6.65
C VAL A 293 16.19 20.37 -7.27
N PHE A 294 15.53 20.10 -8.40
CA PHE A 294 15.68 18.86 -9.16
C PHE A 294 16.25 19.20 -10.54
N GLU A 295 17.33 18.54 -10.92
CA GLU A 295 17.98 18.72 -12.23
C GLU A 295 18.18 17.37 -12.89
N GLY A 296 17.59 17.18 -14.07
CA GLY A 296 17.61 15.88 -14.73
C GLY A 296 17.28 15.95 -16.21
N GLU A 297 17.21 14.77 -16.82
CA GLU A 297 16.79 14.58 -18.20
C GLU A 297 15.39 13.97 -18.24
N PHE A 298 14.58 14.42 -19.20
CA PHE A 298 13.30 13.77 -19.48
C PHE A 298 13.54 12.29 -19.81
N PRO A 299 12.83 11.34 -19.20
CA PRO A 299 13.02 9.91 -19.46
C PRO A 299 12.42 9.44 -20.79
N HIS A 300 12.94 8.35 -21.37
CA HIS A 300 12.35 7.64 -22.51
C HIS A 300 11.17 6.77 -22.06
N CYS A 301 10.03 7.40 -21.77
CA CYS A 301 8.80 6.73 -21.40
C CYS A 301 7.59 7.47 -21.99
N ARG A 302 6.38 6.94 -21.77
CA ARG A 302 5.15 7.58 -22.21
C ARG A 302 4.71 8.72 -21.30
N PHE A 303 4.93 8.56 -20.01
CA PHE A 303 4.50 9.52 -19.01
C PHE A 303 5.48 9.59 -17.85
N MET A 304 5.70 10.81 -17.37
CA MET A 304 6.44 11.15 -16.18
C MET A 304 5.63 12.16 -15.35
N SER A 305 5.61 11.96 -14.03
CA SER A 305 5.12 12.97 -13.08
C SER A 305 6.00 13.03 -11.84
N ILE A 306 6.05 14.19 -11.21
CA ILE A 306 6.54 14.34 -9.84
C ILE A 306 5.35 14.79 -8.98
N GLN A 307 5.16 14.14 -7.83
CA GLN A 307 4.17 14.54 -6.83
C GLN A 307 4.85 14.63 -5.48
N MET A 308 4.67 15.77 -4.82
CA MET A 308 5.33 16.08 -3.56
C MET A 308 4.29 16.20 -2.46
N SER A 309 4.67 15.87 -1.22
CA SER A 309 3.82 16.09 -0.06
C SER A 309 3.30 17.54 -0.04
N PRO A 310 2.00 17.75 0.25
CA PRO A 310 1.41 19.08 0.23
C PRO A 310 2.07 19.99 1.28
N PRO A 311 1.95 21.32 1.13
CA PRO A 311 2.16 22.25 2.23
C PRO A 311 1.53 21.73 3.52
N LEU A 312 2.24 21.90 4.63
CA LEU A 312 1.78 21.35 5.91
C LEU A 312 0.51 22.09 6.34
N ASP A 313 -0.60 21.36 6.44
CA ASP A 313 -1.87 21.85 6.97
C ASP A 313 -2.43 20.77 7.91
N PRO A 314 -2.47 21.01 9.23
CA PRO A 314 -2.86 19.98 10.18
C PRO A 314 -4.34 19.61 10.10
N HIS A 315 -5.18 20.41 9.42
CA HIS A 315 -6.58 20.06 9.16
C HIS A 315 -6.73 18.90 8.17
N PHE A 316 -5.71 18.68 7.32
CA PHE A 316 -5.68 17.63 6.30
C PHE A 316 -4.46 16.72 6.49
N PRO A 317 -4.41 15.94 7.58
CA PRO A 317 -3.25 15.13 7.91
C PRO A 317 -2.99 14.03 6.88
N LEU A 318 -1.76 13.55 6.87
CA LEU A 318 -1.28 12.53 5.96
C LEU A 318 -0.40 11.55 6.72
N THR A 319 -0.72 10.26 6.63
CA THR A 319 0.04 9.22 7.32
C THR A 319 0.15 8.00 6.45
N GLY A 320 1.35 7.45 6.35
CA GLY A 320 1.55 6.19 5.64
C GLY A 320 0.97 6.23 4.25
N GLY A 321 1.25 7.28 3.48
CA GLY A 321 0.79 7.37 2.10
C GLY A 321 -0.74 7.53 1.93
N ILE A 322 -1.49 7.86 2.98
CA ILE A 322 -2.94 8.08 2.96
C ILE A 322 -3.22 9.50 3.47
N GLY A 323 -4.22 10.15 2.90
CA GLY A 323 -4.71 11.45 3.37
C GLY A 323 -4.81 12.45 2.24
N ALA A 324 -4.50 13.71 2.55
CA ALA A 324 -4.56 14.83 1.62
C ALA A 324 -3.84 14.58 0.29
N ALA A 325 -4.29 15.27 -0.76
CA ALA A 325 -3.68 15.20 -2.08
C ALA A 325 -2.25 15.76 -2.09
N GLU A 326 -1.35 15.08 -2.80
CA GLU A 326 -0.01 15.59 -3.11
C GLU A 326 -0.08 16.69 -4.18
N VAL A 327 0.91 17.59 -4.18
CA VAL A 327 1.04 18.65 -5.20
C VAL A 327 1.76 18.09 -6.43
N PRO A 328 1.10 18.06 -7.60
CA PRO A 328 1.65 17.42 -8.79
C PRO A 328 2.38 18.39 -9.74
N ILE A 329 3.22 17.80 -10.58
CA ILE A 329 3.69 18.37 -11.85
C ILE A 329 3.83 17.23 -12.87
N VAL A 330 3.22 17.40 -14.06
CA VAL A 330 3.30 16.43 -15.16
C VAL A 330 4.31 16.85 -16.21
N ASP A 331 4.93 15.86 -16.85
CA ASP A 331 5.91 16.00 -17.91
C ASP A 331 5.63 17.13 -18.92
N SER A 332 4.44 17.18 -19.52
CA SER A 332 4.10 18.11 -20.60
C SER A 332 4.06 19.57 -20.16
N ASP A 333 3.87 19.81 -18.86
CA ASP A 333 3.84 21.14 -18.24
C ASP A 333 5.23 21.66 -17.88
N ILE A 334 6.24 20.79 -17.82
CA ILE A 334 7.61 21.18 -17.48
C ILE A 334 8.23 21.92 -18.66
N ASP A 335 8.77 23.10 -18.40
CA ASP A 335 9.59 23.81 -19.36
C ASP A 335 11.01 23.22 -19.39
N PRO A 336 11.50 22.83 -20.58
CA PRO A 336 12.87 22.35 -20.72
C PRO A 336 13.86 23.50 -20.48
N LEU A 337 15.12 23.17 -20.20
CA LEU A 337 16.19 24.16 -20.20
C LEU A 337 16.28 24.88 -21.56
N PRO A 338 16.77 26.13 -21.62
CA PRO A 338 16.93 26.85 -22.88
C PRO A 338 17.72 26.05 -23.93
N GLY A 339 17.10 25.82 -25.09
CA GLY A 339 17.68 25.02 -26.17
C GLY A 339 17.52 23.49 -26.03
N HIS A 340 16.79 23.03 -25.00
CA HIS A 340 16.38 21.63 -24.84
C HIS A 340 14.91 21.46 -25.27
N VAL A 341 14.53 20.22 -25.58
CA VAL A 341 13.19 19.82 -26.01
C VAL A 341 12.49 19.13 -24.84
N ASN A 342 11.21 19.45 -24.63
CA ASN A 342 10.32 18.61 -23.84
C ASN A 342 9.67 17.57 -24.78
N PRO A 343 10.06 16.29 -24.69
CA PRO A 343 9.63 15.24 -25.61
C PRO A 343 8.21 14.72 -25.32
N PHE A 344 7.57 15.18 -24.24
CA PHE A 344 6.26 14.70 -23.84
C PHE A 344 5.10 15.51 -24.42
N ARG A 345 5.37 16.69 -24.99
CA ARG A 345 4.37 17.53 -25.66
C ARG A 345 3.92 16.89 -26.98
N VAL A 346 2.64 17.00 -27.35
CA VAL A 346 2.13 16.45 -28.62
C VAL A 346 2.94 17.01 -29.80
N GLY A 347 3.35 16.12 -30.70
CA GLY A 347 4.15 16.47 -31.89
C GLY A 347 5.63 16.71 -31.61
N ALA A 348 6.08 16.65 -30.35
CA ALA A 348 7.50 16.81 -30.01
C ALA A 348 8.34 15.61 -30.47
N ASP A 349 9.62 15.89 -30.74
CA ASP A 349 10.63 14.89 -31.04
C ASP A 349 11.06 14.16 -29.75
N ARG A 350 10.70 12.88 -29.65
CA ARG A 350 11.04 12.00 -28.54
C ARG A 350 12.48 11.47 -28.59
N THR A 351 13.16 11.66 -29.72
CA THR A 351 14.55 11.25 -29.95
C THR A 351 15.55 12.36 -29.65
N ALA A 352 15.09 13.56 -29.35
CA ALA A 352 15.92 14.72 -29.05
C ALA A 352 16.93 14.41 -27.94
N THR A 353 18.21 14.70 -28.18
CA THR A 353 19.29 14.43 -27.21
C THR A 353 19.46 15.54 -26.18
N LYS A 354 19.09 16.79 -26.51
CA LYS A 354 19.01 17.89 -25.55
C LYS A 354 17.62 17.94 -24.94
N ARG A 355 17.45 17.34 -23.76
CA ARG A 355 16.13 17.11 -23.14
C ARG A 355 16.15 17.26 -21.62
N SER A 356 16.81 18.29 -21.13
CA SER A 356 17.06 18.48 -19.70
C SER A 356 16.08 19.49 -19.14
N TYR A 357 15.79 19.39 -17.86
CA TYR A 357 14.88 20.27 -17.14
C TYR A 357 15.43 20.58 -15.75
N ARG A 358 14.87 21.64 -15.15
CA ARG A 358 15.12 22.01 -13.76
C ARG A 358 13.81 22.40 -13.09
N LEU A 359 13.53 21.83 -11.92
CA LEU A 359 12.35 22.12 -11.11
C LEU A 359 12.75 22.69 -9.76
N GLU A 360 11.91 23.54 -9.19
CA GLU A 360 12.03 24.04 -7.83
C GLU A 360 10.76 23.80 -7.03
N PHE A 361 10.91 23.38 -5.77
CA PHE A 361 9.81 23.20 -4.86
C PHE A 361 10.07 23.99 -3.57
N GLU A 362 9.31 25.04 -3.35
CA GLU A 362 9.41 25.93 -2.18
C GLU A 362 8.75 25.27 -0.96
N LEU A 363 9.47 25.20 0.17
CA LEU A 363 8.98 24.61 1.41
C LEU A 363 8.17 25.64 2.22
N THR A 364 6.89 25.36 2.47
CA THR A 364 5.98 26.28 3.18
C THR A 364 4.90 25.52 3.97
N VAL A 365 4.25 26.26 4.87
CA VAL A 365 3.08 25.82 5.65
C VAL A 365 1.83 26.48 5.06
N GLY A 366 0.68 25.81 5.14
CA GLY A 366 -0.63 26.34 4.75
C GLY A 366 -1.44 25.42 3.83
N ASN A 367 -2.58 25.91 3.33
CA ASN A 367 -3.46 25.12 2.48
C ASN A 367 -2.87 24.91 1.08
N ALA A 368 -2.83 23.64 0.63
CA ALA A 368 -2.22 23.27 -0.64
C ALA A 368 -2.88 23.93 -1.86
N VAL A 369 -4.20 24.16 -1.82
CA VAL A 369 -4.97 24.75 -2.93
C VAL A 369 -4.73 26.24 -3.01
N ASP A 370 -4.75 26.94 -1.87
CA ASP A 370 -4.48 28.38 -1.82
C ASP A 370 -3.05 28.70 -2.26
N LEU A 371 -2.08 27.83 -1.92
CA LEU A 371 -0.67 28.00 -2.23
C LEU A 371 -0.29 27.56 -3.65
N ASN A 372 -1.11 26.73 -4.30
CA ASN A 372 -0.89 26.25 -5.66
C ASN A 372 -2.17 26.34 -6.52
N PRO A 373 -2.79 27.53 -6.65
CA PRO A 373 -4.15 27.68 -7.19
C PRO A 373 -4.26 27.33 -8.68
N GLU A 374 -3.15 27.35 -9.41
CA GLU A 374 -3.11 27.03 -10.84
C GLU A 374 -3.16 25.51 -11.08
N VAL A 375 -2.41 24.73 -10.29
CA VAL A 375 -2.29 23.27 -10.50
C VAL A 375 -3.27 22.47 -9.65
N MET A 376 -3.71 22.98 -8.50
CA MET A 376 -4.65 22.26 -7.63
C MET A 376 -6.08 22.49 -8.09
N VAL A 377 -6.36 22.18 -9.36
CA VAL A 377 -7.67 22.36 -10.00
C VAL A 377 -8.16 21.02 -10.57
N SER A 378 -9.18 20.46 -9.94
CA SER A 378 -9.84 19.23 -10.40
C SER A 378 -10.54 19.44 -11.76
N PRO A 379 -10.58 18.44 -12.67
CA PRO A 379 -10.03 17.09 -12.55
C PRO A 379 -8.63 16.93 -13.15
N TYR A 380 -8.07 17.99 -13.73
CA TYR A 380 -6.94 17.87 -14.65
C TYR A 380 -5.59 18.16 -14.03
N TYR A 381 -5.54 19.00 -13.01
CA TYR A 381 -4.32 19.32 -12.26
C TYR A 381 -3.13 19.73 -13.15
N ARG A 382 -3.38 20.65 -14.09
CA ARG A 382 -2.43 21.13 -15.10
C ARG A 382 -2.01 22.55 -14.79
N ALA A 383 -0.70 22.82 -14.85
CA ALA A 383 -0.16 24.17 -14.77
C ALA A 383 1.26 24.18 -15.36
N PRO A 384 1.48 24.81 -16.53
CA PRO A 384 2.82 24.97 -17.09
C PRO A 384 3.77 25.69 -16.12
N GLY A 385 5.05 25.37 -16.20
CA GLY A 385 6.10 25.99 -15.41
C GLY A 385 6.72 25.05 -14.39
N ASN A 386 7.83 25.50 -13.81
CA ASN A 386 8.80 24.62 -13.14
C ASN A 386 8.82 24.73 -11.62
N THR A 387 7.85 25.43 -11.02
CA THR A 387 7.83 25.74 -9.58
C THR A 387 6.55 25.26 -8.91
N ARG A 388 6.65 24.73 -7.69
CA ARG A 388 5.51 24.39 -6.82
C ARG A 388 5.79 24.73 -5.36
N LYS A 389 4.75 24.92 -4.56
CA LYS A 389 4.82 25.06 -3.10
C LYS A 389 4.44 23.76 -2.41
N ILE A 390 5.27 23.27 -1.51
CA ILE A 390 5.17 21.94 -0.87
C ILE A 390 5.46 22.05 0.63
N GLY A 391 5.17 21.00 1.39
CA GLY A 391 5.41 21.00 2.84
C GLY A 391 6.86 20.69 3.20
N PRO A 392 7.43 21.28 4.28
CA PRO A 392 8.76 20.94 4.79
C PRO A 392 8.79 19.54 5.42
N CYS A 393 7.66 19.04 5.87
CA CYS A 393 7.44 17.71 6.42
C CYS A 393 5.93 17.41 6.37
N ILE A 394 5.51 16.29 6.94
CA ILE A 394 4.12 15.83 6.98
C ILE A 394 3.64 15.83 8.43
N TYR A 395 2.40 16.28 8.67
CA TYR A 395 1.67 16.07 9.92
C TYR A 395 0.76 14.84 9.83
N THR A 396 0.85 13.94 10.82
CA THR A 396 0.18 12.62 10.74
C THR A 396 -1.23 12.57 11.31
N GLY A 397 -1.63 13.57 12.09
CA GLY A 397 -2.90 13.54 12.84
C GLY A 397 -3.04 12.29 13.70
N TYR A 398 -4.28 11.85 13.94
CA TYR A 398 -4.61 10.79 14.90
C TYR A 398 -3.88 9.46 14.65
N ILE A 399 -3.79 8.99 13.39
CA ILE A 399 -3.14 7.69 13.09
C ILE A 399 -1.67 7.68 13.53
N GLY A 400 -0.97 8.80 13.39
CA GLY A 400 0.41 8.91 13.85
C GLY A 400 0.54 9.63 15.19
N ASP A 401 -0.50 9.69 16.03
CA ASP A 401 -0.46 10.34 17.35
C ASP A 401 0.05 11.81 17.30
N GLY A 402 -0.34 12.55 16.26
CA GLY A 402 0.10 13.94 16.05
C GLY A 402 1.59 14.08 15.77
N SER A 403 2.25 13.01 15.35
CA SER A 403 3.65 13.01 14.94
C SER A 403 3.90 13.79 13.65
N TYR A 404 5.18 14.01 13.35
CA TYR A 404 5.63 14.50 12.07
C TYR A 404 6.44 13.43 11.34
N GLN A 405 6.35 13.39 10.01
CA GLN A 405 7.16 12.53 9.16
C GLN A 405 7.93 13.35 8.13
N PRO A 406 9.07 12.89 7.62
CA PRO A 406 9.71 13.51 6.47
C PRO A 406 8.73 13.60 5.29
N GLY A 407 8.75 14.70 4.56
CA GLY A 407 8.01 14.82 3.30
C GLY A 407 8.44 13.74 2.32
N ILE A 408 7.52 13.32 1.45
CA ILE A 408 7.73 12.27 0.45
C ILE A 408 7.54 12.87 -0.94
N GLY A 409 8.48 12.56 -1.84
CA GLY A 409 8.36 12.87 -3.26
C GLY A 409 8.26 11.60 -4.08
N TRP A 410 7.30 11.55 -5.00
CA TRP A 410 7.10 10.46 -5.95
C TRP A 410 7.39 10.92 -7.36
N MET A 411 8.45 10.38 -7.97
CA MET A 411 8.68 10.49 -9.40
C MET A 411 8.28 9.19 -10.08
N ARG A 412 7.25 9.26 -10.93
CA ARG A 412 6.66 8.08 -11.55
C ARG A 412 6.95 8.05 -13.05
N TYR A 413 7.43 6.92 -13.56
CA TYR A 413 7.56 6.67 -15.00
C TYR A 413 6.56 5.60 -15.40
N TYR A 414 5.76 5.85 -16.43
CA TYR A 414 4.83 4.87 -16.97
C TYR A 414 5.20 4.53 -18.41
N ALA A 415 5.13 3.23 -18.72
CA ALA A 415 5.54 2.64 -19.98
C ALA A 415 6.93 3.12 -20.48
N PRO A 416 8.03 2.86 -19.72
CA PRO A 416 9.41 3.06 -20.22
C PRO A 416 9.65 2.36 -21.56
N ASP A 417 10.32 2.97 -22.52
CA ASP A 417 10.54 2.37 -23.84
C ASP A 417 11.23 0.99 -23.72
N LYS A 418 11.03 0.10 -24.70
CA LYS A 418 11.66 -1.22 -24.68
C LYS A 418 13.19 -1.06 -24.72
N GLY A 419 13.88 -1.82 -23.86
CA GLY A 419 15.35 -1.83 -23.79
C GLY A 419 15.97 -0.72 -22.94
N THR A 420 15.20 0.25 -22.43
CA THR A 420 15.74 1.36 -21.64
C THR A 420 15.80 1.08 -20.13
N GLY A 421 15.32 -0.09 -19.70
CA GLY A 421 15.25 -0.46 -18.28
C GLY A 421 14.22 0.34 -17.48
N PRO A 422 14.14 0.12 -16.16
CA PRO A 422 13.15 0.75 -15.28
C PRO A 422 13.33 2.27 -15.15
N LEU A 423 14.56 2.78 -15.31
CA LEU A 423 14.84 4.22 -15.27
C LEU A 423 14.62 4.92 -16.61
N ALA A 424 14.07 4.20 -17.61
CA ALA A 424 13.72 4.78 -18.89
C ALA A 424 14.90 5.47 -19.60
N GLY A 425 16.10 4.87 -19.51
CA GLY A 425 17.27 5.27 -20.31
C GLY A 425 17.98 6.53 -19.84
N VAL A 426 17.62 7.09 -18.69
CA VAL A 426 18.26 8.26 -18.07
C VAL A 426 18.65 7.96 -16.63
N THR A 427 19.58 8.74 -16.07
CA THR A 427 19.82 8.75 -14.62
C THR A 427 18.67 9.46 -13.91
N LEU A 428 18.49 9.16 -12.61
CA LEU A 428 17.55 9.93 -11.81
C LEU A 428 18.03 11.37 -11.64
N PRO A 429 17.14 12.34 -11.39
CA PRO A 429 17.53 13.74 -11.22
C PRO A 429 18.47 13.91 -10.03
N LYS A 430 19.45 14.80 -10.18
CA LYS A 430 20.17 15.33 -9.03
C LYS A 430 19.24 16.16 -8.18
N ILE A 431 19.41 16.08 -6.86
CA ILE A 431 18.62 16.84 -5.90
C ILE A 431 19.55 17.63 -4.99
N SER A 432 19.17 18.88 -4.76
CA SER A 432 19.73 19.70 -3.70
C SER A 432 18.65 20.49 -2.99
N GLN A 433 18.96 20.95 -1.80
CA GLN A 433 18.25 21.97 -1.06
C GLN A 433 19.02 23.28 -1.12
N GLU A 434 18.30 24.40 -1.11
CA GLU A 434 18.88 25.75 -1.16
C GLU A 434 18.16 26.63 -0.14
N LEU A 435 18.91 27.27 0.75
CA LEU A 435 18.38 28.33 1.62
C LEU A 435 18.04 29.58 0.79
N ASP A 436 17.22 30.47 1.34
CA ASP A 436 16.90 31.76 0.73
C ASP A 436 18.13 32.65 0.46
N THR A 437 19.20 32.44 1.22
CA THR A 437 20.50 33.09 1.09
C THR A 437 21.46 32.43 0.09
N GLY A 438 21.07 31.31 -0.52
CA GLY A 438 21.78 30.65 -1.62
C GLY A 438 22.73 29.51 -1.22
N GLU A 439 22.87 29.19 0.06
CA GLU A 439 23.63 28.03 0.50
C GLU A 439 22.97 26.73 0.02
N ARG A 440 23.73 25.90 -0.70
CA ARG A 440 23.26 24.66 -1.34
C ARG A 440 23.76 23.43 -0.58
N PHE A 441 22.85 22.58 -0.13
CA PHE A 441 23.12 21.40 0.70
C PHE A 441 22.17 20.24 0.33
N ILE A 442 22.29 19.10 0.98
CA ILE A 442 21.21 18.10 1.04
C ILE A 442 21.19 17.46 2.42
N LEU A 443 19.99 17.32 2.99
CA LEU A 443 19.77 16.51 4.19
C LEU A 443 19.58 15.05 3.78
N TRP A 444 20.63 14.27 3.97
CA TRP A 444 20.64 12.83 3.68
C TRP A 444 20.38 12.01 4.95
N HIS A 445 19.73 10.85 4.80
CA HIS A 445 19.51 9.90 5.90
C HIS A 445 19.68 8.45 5.42
N ASP A 446 19.84 7.53 6.37
CA ASP A 446 20.10 6.11 6.10
C ASP A 446 18.85 5.34 5.65
N TRP A 447 18.81 4.98 4.37
CA TRP A 447 17.76 4.21 3.71
C TRP A 447 17.91 2.68 3.80
N ALA A 448 18.93 2.13 4.45
CA ALA A 448 19.26 0.70 4.35
C ALA A 448 18.09 -0.23 4.72
N LEU A 449 17.31 0.12 5.74
CA LEU A 449 16.14 -0.66 6.13
C LEU A 449 15.03 -0.63 5.07
N SER A 450 14.70 0.56 4.58
CA SER A 450 13.69 0.76 3.54
C SER A 450 14.08 0.09 2.21
N ASN A 451 15.35 0.22 1.81
CA ASN A 451 15.93 -0.47 0.66
C ASN A 451 15.80 -1.99 0.78
N ARG A 452 16.11 -2.54 1.95
CA ARG A 452 15.95 -3.98 2.21
C ARG A 452 14.50 -4.42 2.04
N ARG A 453 13.55 -3.73 2.67
CA ARG A 453 12.12 -4.11 2.63
C ARG A 453 11.55 -4.15 1.22
N VAL A 454 11.90 -3.17 0.39
CA VAL A 454 11.37 -3.06 -0.97
C VAL A 454 12.09 -3.98 -1.95
N GLY A 455 13.37 -4.29 -1.70
CA GLY A 455 14.11 -5.29 -2.46
C GLY A 455 13.76 -6.75 -2.11
N THR A 456 12.97 -6.98 -1.05
CA THR A 456 12.56 -8.32 -0.64
C THR A 456 11.56 -8.92 -1.61
N TYR A 457 11.93 -10.07 -2.17
CA TYR A 457 11.05 -10.88 -2.98
C TYR A 457 10.09 -11.69 -2.12
N VAL A 458 8.88 -11.85 -2.61
CA VAL A 458 7.89 -12.77 -2.08
C VAL A 458 7.27 -13.57 -3.21
N ALA A 459 6.94 -14.83 -2.93
CA ALA A 459 6.15 -15.62 -3.85
C ALA A 459 4.67 -15.31 -3.62
N ALA A 460 3.92 -15.14 -4.71
CA ALA A 460 2.47 -15.29 -4.69
C ALA A 460 2.14 -16.73 -4.26
N LYS A 461 1.22 -16.87 -3.32
CA LYS A 461 0.80 -18.16 -2.74
C LYS A 461 -0.70 -18.17 -2.56
N GLU A 462 -1.31 -19.35 -2.62
CA GLU A 462 -2.72 -19.53 -2.30
C GLU A 462 -3.03 -19.03 -0.88
N THR A 463 -3.97 -18.10 -0.78
CA THR A 463 -4.26 -17.37 0.47
C THR A 463 -5.58 -17.74 1.12
N SER A 464 -6.39 -18.57 0.45
CA SER A 464 -7.66 -19.07 1.00
C SER A 464 -7.59 -20.58 1.23
N PRO A 465 -7.89 -21.07 2.45
CA PRO A 465 -7.97 -22.52 2.72
C PRO A 465 -9.16 -23.18 2.00
N ILE A 466 -10.06 -22.39 1.42
CA ILE A 466 -11.28 -22.83 0.73
C ILE A 466 -10.99 -23.22 -0.73
N GLY A 467 -9.78 -22.94 -1.24
CA GLY A 467 -9.38 -23.27 -2.60
C GLY A 467 -10.02 -22.37 -3.66
N PRO A 468 -9.99 -22.75 -4.94
CA PRO A 468 -10.65 -22.01 -6.02
C PRO A 468 -12.18 -22.01 -5.82
N ILE A 469 -12.78 -20.82 -5.75
CA ILE A 469 -14.21 -20.63 -5.49
C ILE A 469 -14.86 -19.75 -6.56
N ASP A 470 -16.07 -20.14 -6.96
CA ASP A 470 -16.93 -19.28 -7.78
C ASP A 470 -17.28 -17.98 -7.03
N PRO A 471 -17.59 -16.89 -7.75
CA PRO A 471 -17.86 -15.61 -7.12
C PRO A 471 -19.13 -15.68 -6.26
N PRO A 472 -19.07 -15.33 -4.97
CA PRO A 472 -20.25 -15.20 -4.14
C PRO A 472 -21.12 -14.02 -4.61
N GLU A 473 -22.39 -14.02 -4.18
CA GLU A 473 -23.42 -13.07 -4.64
C GLU A 473 -22.99 -11.60 -4.58
N PHE A 474 -22.29 -11.19 -3.52
CA PHE A 474 -21.84 -9.79 -3.33
C PHE A 474 -20.77 -9.31 -4.32
N ILE A 475 -20.16 -10.20 -5.10
CA ILE A 475 -19.27 -9.90 -6.23
C ILE A 475 -19.67 -10.68 -7.50
N GLY A 476 -20.92 -11.14 -7.53
CA GLY A 476 -21.49 -11.99 -8.57
C GLY A 476 -21.91 -11.24 -9.83
N ASN A 477 -22.83 -11.84 -10.57
CA ASN A 477 -23.20 -11.45 -11.93
C ASN A 477 -23.66 -10.01 -12.13
N ASN A 478 -24.30 -9.41 -11.12
CA ASN A 478 -24.89 -8.07 -11.20
C ASN A 478 -23.95 -6.97 -10.71
N VAL A 479 -22.83 -7.33 -10.08
CA VAL A 479 -21.89 -6.37 -9.50
C VAL A 479 -20.88 -5.99 -10.57
N GLY A 480 -20.57 -4.71 -10.73
CA GLY A 480 -19.66 -4.13 -11.73
C GLY A 480 -18.31 -3.72 -11.14
N TRP A 481 -17.96 -2.45 -11.32
CA TRP A 481 -16.71 -1.85 -10.86
C TRP A 481 -16.96 -0.77 -9.81
N GLN A 482 -15.96 -0.54 -8.98
CA GLN A 482 -15.92 0.57 -8.03
C GLN A 482 -14.94 1.62 -8.51
N LYS A 483 -15.23 2.88 -8.22
CA LYS A 483 -14.29 3.97 -8.43
C LYS A 483 -13.57 4.28 -7.13
N LEU A 484 -12.26 4.50 -7.22
CA LEU A 484 -11.41 4.88 -6.09
C LEU A 484 -11.45 6.40 -5.90
N TYR A 485 -11.74 6.86 -4.68
CA TYR A 485 -11.64 8.28 -4.24
C TYR A 485 -10.61 8.49 -3.10
N GLY A 486 -9.86 7.44 -2.80
CA GLY A 486 -8.80 7.44 -1.81
C GLY A 486 -8.37 6.01 -1.50
N LEU A 487 -7.09 5.80 -1.20
CA LEU A 487 -6.60 4.47 -0.81
C LEU A 487 -7.29 3.98 0.46
N HIS A 488 -7.42 4.82 1.48
CA HIS A 488 -8.16 4.49 2.70
C HIS A 488 -9.60 4.07 2.42
N LEU A 489 -10.35 4.89 1.67
CA LEU A 489 -11.73 4.58 1.34
C LEU A 489 -11.87 3.25 0.63
N VAL A 490 -11.11 3.01 -0.45
CA VAL A 490 -11.26 1.74 -1.18
C VAL A 490 -10.94 0.53 -0.31
N TYR A 491 -9.99 0.65 0.63
CA TYR A 491 -9.71 -0.42 1.59
C TYR A 491 -10.93 -0.69 2.47
N VAL A 492 -11.41 0.33 3.19
CA VAL A 492 -12.50 0.17 4.15
C VAL A 492 -13.79 -0.26 3.46
N GLU A 493 -14.09 0.29 2.29
CA GLU A 493 -15.25 -0.09 1.48
C GLU A 493 -15.19 -1.56 1.07
N THR A 494 -14.04 -2.02 0.58
CA THR A 494 -13.90 -3.42 0.18
C THR A 494 -14.01 -4.37 1.37
N PHE A 495 -13.45 -3.99 2.53
CA PHE A 495 -13.60 -4.76 3.76
C PHE A 495 -15.06 -4.83 4.22
N ALA A 496 -15.76 -3.69 4.23
CA ALA A 496 -17.15 -3.63 4.63
C ALA A 496 -18.04 -4.48 3.71
N GLN A 497 -17.86 -4.40 2.39
CA GLN A 497 -18.60 -5.23 1.44
C GLN A 497 -18.37 -6.72 1.65
N ARG A 498 -17.14 -7.13 1.94
CA ARG A 498 -16.85 -8.54 2.26
C ARG A 498 -17.47 -8.94 3.59
N ALA A 499 -17.36 -8.11 4.63
CA ALA A 499 -17.98 -8.39 5.93
C ALA A 499 -19.50 -8.58 5.78
N ILE A 500 -20.17 -7.67 5.07
CA ILE A 500 -21.61 -7.74 4.82
C ILE A 500 -21.95 -8.95 3.93
N GLY A 501 -21.31 -9.06 2.77
CA GLY A 501 -21.73 -9.95 1.71
C GLY A 501 -21.23 -11.39 1.83
N LEU A 502 -20.08 -11.63 2.46
CA LEU A 502 -19.52 -12.96 2.67
C LEU A 502 -19.84 -13.52 4.05
N LEU A 503 -19.76 -12.67 5.08
CA LEU A 503 -19.87 -13.10 6.47
C LEU A 503 -21.23 -12.79 7.10
N GLY A 504 -22.05 -11.95 6.44
CA GLY A 504 -23.35 -11.52 6.97
C GLY A 504 -23.25 -10.52 8.12
N TYR A 505 -22.13 -9.79 8.23
CA TYR A 505 -21.83 -8.90 9.34
C TYR A 505 -22.07 -7.43 8.98
N GLY A 506 -22.88 -6.75 9.79
CA GLY A 506 -23.27 -5.34 9.59
C GLY A 506 -24.28 -5.12 8.46
N SER A 507 -24.37 -3.87 7.98
CA SER A 507 -25.29 -3.48 6.91
C SER A 507 -24.71 -2.40 6.02
N GLU A 508 -25.21 -2.28 4.79
CA GLU A 508 -24.84 -1.16 3.91
C GLU A 508 -25.20 0.20 4.52
N GLU A 509 -26.30 0.28 5.27
CA GLU A 509 -26.70 1.51 5.97
C GLU A 509 -25.64 1.94 6.98
N LYS A 510 -25.18 1.01 7.83
CA LYS A 510 -24.12 1.28 8.82
C LYS A 510 -22.79 1.63 8.13
N ALA A 511 -22.46 0.97 7.02
CA ALA A 511 -21.28 1.30 6.23
C ALA A 511 -21.35 2.72 5.63
N ARG A 512 -22.53 3.13 5.13
CA ARG A 512 -22.75 4.46 4.56
C ARG A 512 -22.78 5.58 5.60
N GLU A 513 -23.01 5.25 6.86
CA GLU A 513 -22.89 6.18 7.99
C GLU A 513 -21.44 6.31 8.44
N LEU A 514 -20.79 5.18 8.76
CA LEU A 514 -19.51 5.19 9.48
C LEU A 514 -18.31 5.47 8.57
N ILE A 515 -18.27 4.94 7.35
CA ILE A 515 -17.07 5.05 6.50
C ILE A 515 -16.80 6.51 6.09
N PRO A 516 -17.78 7.29 5.61
CA PRO A 516 -17.55 8.70 5.29
C PRO A 516 -17.15 9.52 6.52
N GLU A 517 -17.74 9.22 7.68
CA GLU A 517 -17.39 9.89 8.93
C GLU A 517 -15.96 9.55 9.36
N TRP A 518 -15.53 8.31 9.17
CA TRP A 518 -14.17 7.88 9.46
C TRP A 518 -13.15 8.63 8.61
N ASP A 519 -13.33 8.67 7.29
CA ASP A 519 -12.41 9.39 6.39
C ASP A 519 -12.33 10.89 6.75
N ARG A 520 -13.46 11.48 7.15
CA ARG A 520 -13.54 12.88 7.59
C ARG A 520 -12.78 13.14 8.89
N VAL A 521 -13.03 12.36 9.94
CA VAL A 521 -12.38 12.59 11.24
C VAL A 521 -10.89 12.27 11.20
N MET A 522 -10.49 11.30 10.38
CA MET A 522 -9.09 10.89 10.29
C MET A 522 -8.26 11.83 9.43
N TYR A 523 -8.77 12.22 8.25
CA TYR A 523 -7.98 12.90 7.22
C TYR A 523 -8.54 14.25 6.78
N GLY A 524 -9.66 14.71 7.35
CA GLY A 524 -10.33 15.92 6.88
C GLY A 524 -10.87 15.80 5.45
N ARG A 525 -11.13 14.56 5.01
CA ARG A 525 -11.53 14.24 3.64
C ARG A 525 -13.02 13.93 3.50
N GLY A 526 -13.54 14.14 2.30
CA GLY A 526 -14.91 13.81 1.93
C GLY A 526 -15.53 14.85 0.99
N PRO A 527 -16.62 14.51 0.29
CA PRO A 527 -17.19 15.36 -0.77
C PRO A 527 -17.66 16.74 -0.29
N ASN A 528 -17.99 16.88 1.00
CA ASN A 528 -18.49 18.12 1.60
C ASN A 528 -17.40 18.88 2.38
N GLN A 529 -16.14 18.46 2.32
CA GLN A 529 -15.03 19.14 2.98
C GLN A 529 -14.53 20.32 2.13
N PRO A 530 -13.89 21.33 2.74
CA PRO A 530 -13.16 22.34 1.97
C PRO A 530 -11.99 21.70 1.19
N PRO A 531 -11.57 22.30 0.05
CA PRO A 531 -10.37 21.86 -0.65
C PRO A 531 -9.11 21.91 0.24
N PRO A 532 -8.16 20.96 0.08
CA PRO A 532 -8.16 19.85 -0.86
C PRO A 532 -8.95 18.61 -0.40
N GLY A 533 -9.60 18.64 0.77
CA GLY A 533 -10.27 17.48 1.38
C GLY A 533 -11.39 16.86 0.53
N ASN A 534 -11.98 17.63 -0.39
CA ASN A 534 -13.01 17.16 -1.32
C ASN A 534 -12.50 16.68 -2.68
N TYR A 535 -11.19 16.68 -2.93
CA TYR A 535 -10.63 16.18 -4.20
C TYR A 535 -10.60 14.66 -4.22
N GLU A 536 -10.98 14.05 -5.35
CA GLU A 536 -10.89 12.61 -5.56
C GLU A 536 -9.47 12.08 -5.31
N ILE A 537 -8.46 12.81 -5.75
CA ILE A 537 -7.08 12.41 -5.59
C ILE A 537 -6.68 12.43 -4.11
N SER A 538 -5.84 11.48 -3.72
CA SER A 538 -5.32 11.34 -2.35
C SER A 538 -3.83 11.04 -2.39
N CYS A 539 -3.16 11.12 -1.25
CA CYS A 539 -1.74 10.75 -1.14
C CYS A 539 -1.45 9.38 -1.80
N THR A 540 -0.23 9.22 -2.33
CA THR A 540 0.27 8.02 -3.04
C THR A 540 -0.39 7.73 -4.38
N THR A 541 -1.66 8.05 -4.59
CA THR A 541 -2.31 7.86 -5.90
C THR A 541 -1.70 8.80 -6.93
N CYS A 542 -1.49 8.33 -8.17
CA CYS A 542 -1.10 9.23 -9.25
C CYS A 542 -2.28 10.14 -9.61
N THR A 543 -2.10 11.45 -9.48
CA THR A 543 -3.11 12.50 -9.67
C THR A 543 -3.79 12.45 -11.04
N TYR A 544 -3.07 11.98 -12.06
CA TYR A 544 -3.54 11.93 -13.44
C TYR A 544 -4.21 10.61 -13.82
N ILE A 545 -4.39 9.69 -12.86
CA ILE A 545 -5.00 8.39 -13.08
C ILE A 545 -6.30 8.30 -12.30
N ASN A 546 -7.38 7.96 -13.00
CA ASN A 546 -8.61 7.51 -12.38
C ASN A 546 -8.59 5.99 -12.31
N TYR A 547 -8.92 5.44 -11.13
CA TYR A 547 -8.84 4.00 -10.88
C TYR A 547 -10.22 3.38 -10.78
N LEU A 548 -10.38 2.23 -11.44
CA LEU A 548 -11.53 1.34 -11.24
C LEU A 548 -11.05 0.05 -10.58
N VAL A 549 -11.76 -0.41 -9.55
CA VAL A 549 -11.36 -1.55 -8.72
C VAL A 549 -12.49 -2.57 -8.67
N ARG A 550 -12.13 -3.86 -8.59
CA ARG A 550 -13.06 -4.94 -8.31
C ARG A 550 -12.36 -6.10 -7.60
N VAL A 551 -13.01 -6.70 -6.61
CA VAL A 551 -12.62 -8.02 -6.07
C VAL A 551 -13.16 -9.13 -6.96
N MET A 552 -12.32 -10.12 -7.26
CA MET A 552 -12.66 -11.25 -8.11
C MET A 552 -12.18 -12.56 -7.47
N THR A 553 -12.98 -13.61 -7.59
CA THR A 553 -12.58 -14.99 -7.26
C THR A 553 -12.77 -15.90 -8.45
N LEU A 554 -11.95 -16.95 -8.55
CA LEU A 554 -11.98 -17.89 -9.68
C LEU A 554 -12.17 -19.33 -9.20
N GLY A 555 -13.25 -19.95 -9.64
CA GLY A 555 -13.56 -21.37 -9.44
C GLY A 555 -12.69 -22.28 -10.30
N LYS A 556 -12.77 -23.60 -10.06
CA LYS A 556 -12.08 -24.60 -10.88
C LYS A 556 -12.74 -24.72 -12.26
N ASN A 557 -11.96 -24.90 -13.33
CA ASN A 557 -12.46 -25.01 -14.70
C ASN A 557 -13.29 -23.79 -15.15
N LYS A 558 -13.00 -22.60 -14.60
CA LYS A 558 -13.72 -21.37 -14.89
C LYS A 558 -12.82 -20.33 -15.54
N VAL A 559 -13.46 -19.41 -16.26
CA VAL A 559 -12.82 -18.36 -17.05
C VAL A 559 -13.56 -17.06 -16.79
N TYR A 560 -12.80 -16.02 -16.42
CA TYR A 560 -13.26 -14.65 -16.62
C TYR A 560 -12.94 -14.22 -18.04
N ALA A 561 -13.91 -13.63 -18.72
CA ALA A 561 -13.67 -12.82 -19.90
C ALA A 561 -14.15 -11.40 -19.62
N ILE A 562 -13.27 -10.41 -19.81
CA ILE A 562 -13.58 -8.99 -19.66
C ILE A 562 -13.57 -8.36 -21.04
N THR A 563 -14.69 -7.75 -21.42
CA THR A 563 -14.86 -7.08 -22.72
C THR A 563 -15.04 -5.58 -22.55
N GLY A 564 -14.71 -4.81 -23.58
CA GLY A 564 -14.86 -3.36 -23.57
C GLY A 564 -14.24 -2.75 -24.82
N LYS A 565 -14.31 -1.42 -24.95
CA LYS A 565 -13.55 -0.66 -25.96
C LYS A 565 -12.34 -0.03 -25.29
N LEU A 566 -11.16 -0.18 -25.87
CA LEU A 566 -9.93 0.39 -25.33
C LEU A 566 -9.78 1.85 -25.83
N PRO A 567 -9.51 2.85 -24.97
CA PRO A 567 -9.27 4.23 -25.42
C PRO A 567 -8.01 4.35 -26.28
N LYS A 568 -8.04 5.21 -27.31
CA LYS A 568 -6.86 5.46 -28.14
C LYS A 568 -5.75 6.10 -27.30
N THR A 569 -4.64 5.37 -27.15
CA THR A 569 -3.41 5.83 -26.48
C THR A 569 -2.29 6.03 -27.49
N PRO A 570 -1.31 6.92 -27.22
CA PRO A 570 -0.13 7.04 -28.07
C PRO A 570 0.72 5.77 -28.00
N LYS A 571 1.25 5.36 -29.16
CA LYS A 571 2.23 4.27 -29.23
C LYS A 571 3.61 4.82 -28.92
N THR A 572 4.26 4.23 -27.91
CA THR A 572 5.55 4.73 -27.44
C THR A 572 6.57 3.65 -27.17
N ARG A 573 6.12 2.42 -26.89
CA ARG A 573 6.95 1.34 -26.34
C ARG A 573 8.14 0.98 -27.23
N ASN A 574 8.08 1.23 -28.53
CA ASN A 574 9.15 0.88 -29.47
C ASN A 574 10.10 2.06 -29.75
N GLY A 575 10.06 3.11 -28.91
CA GLY A 575 10.87 4.32 -29.10
C GLY A 575 10.34 5.22 -30.22
N ASP A 576 9.01 5.22 -30.42
CA ASP A 576 8.35 5.99 -31.47
C ASP A 576 8.78 7.47 -31.44
N PRO A 577 9.17 8.06 -32.58
CA PRO A 577 9.91 9.33 -32.60
C PRO A 577 9.05 10.55 -32.25
N ILE A 578 7.72 10.42 -32.31
CA ILE A 578 6.78 11.53 -32.11
C ILE A 578 5.83 11.17 -30.98
N MET A 579 5.56 12.13 -30.11
CA MET A 579 4.51 11.97 -29.10
C MET A 579 3.13 12.30 -29.70
N GLU A 580 2.29 11.28 -29.89
CA GLU A 580 0.94 11.46 -30.42
C GLU A 580 -0.07 11.89 -29.33
N GLY A 581 -1.16 12.55 -29.74
CA GLY A 581 -2.35 12.76 -28.90
C GLY A 581 -3.21 11.50 -28.75
N GLY A 582 -4.26 11.54 -27.93
CA GLY A 582 -5.16 10.40 -27.75
C GLY A 582 -6.42 10.69 -26.95
N GLU A 583 -7.21 9.65 -26.72
CA GLU A 583 -8.37 9.63 -25.82
C GLU A 583 -7.95 9.41 -24.36
N ALA A 584 -6.79 8.80 -24.14
CA ALA A 584 -6.12 8.64 -22.85
C ALA A 584 -4.60 8.63 -23.07
N ARG A 585 -3.82 8.93 -22.03
CA ARG A 585 -2.35 8.88 -22.08
C ARG A 585 -1.86 7.46 -21.86
N TYR A 586 -2.55 6.70 -21.01
CA TYR A 586 -2.19 5.35 -20.63
C TYR A 586 -3.43 4.60 -20.13
N TRP A 587 -3.53 3.32 -20.45
CA TRP A 587 -4.51 2.41 -19.87
C TRP A 587 -3.84 1.10 -19.47
N SER A 588 -4.22 0.56 -18.31
CA SER A 588 -3.73 -0.76 -17.85
C SER A 588 -4.77 -1.50 -17.04
N MET A 589 -4.61 -2.83 -16.94
CA MET A 589 -5.39 -3.69 -16.06
C MET A 589 -4.44 -4.61 -15.27
N THR A 590 -4.33 -4.35 -13.97
CA THR A 590 -3.44 -5.08 -13.05
C THR A 590 -4.27 -5.87 -12.05
N ARG A 591 -3.95 -7.14 -11.88
CA ARG A 591 -4.44 -8.01 -10.82
C ARG A 591 -3.44 -7.95 -9.68
N ILE A 592 -3.97 -7.88 -8.47
CA ILE A 592 -3.21 -7.75 -7.23
C ILE A 592 -3.56 -8.95 -6.34
N HIS A 593 -2.50 -9.62 -5.88
CA HIS A 593 -2.53 -10.72 -4.92
C HIS A 593 -3.15 -10.27 -3.60
N GLU A 594 -3.92 -11.15 -2.97
CA GLU A 594 -4.37 -10.94 -1.60
C GLU A 594 -3.36 -11.57 -0.64
N THR A 595 -2.69 -10.80 0.22
CA THR A 595 -1.77 -11.35 1.23
C THR A 595 -2.50 -11.80 2.50
N PRO A 596 -2.08 -12.89 3.19
CA PRO A 596 -2.69 -13.34 4.44
C PRO A 596 -2.71 -12.21 5.48
N GLY A 597 -3.79 -12.06 6.24
CA GLY A 597 -3.95 -10.97 7.20
C GLY A 597 -4.12 -9.57 6.58
N PHE A 598 -4.31 -9.48 5.25
CA PHE A 598 -4.40 -8.21 4.52
C PHE A 598 -3.22 -7.27 4.77
N VAL A 599 -2.02 -7.84 4.88
CA VAL A 599 -0.77 -7.07 4.94
C VAL A 599 -0.53 -6.39 3.60
N PHE A 600 -1.22 -5.27 3.37
CA PHE A 600 -0.89 -4.40 2.26
C PHE A 600 0.58 -4.01 2.43
N PRO A 601 1.37 -4.15 1.36
CA PRO A 601 0.94 -3.86 0.01
C PRO A 601 0.88 -5.01 -1.02
N ALA A 602 0.07 -4.68 -2.02
CA ALA A 602 -0.21 -5.36 -3.25
C ALA A 602 1.02 -5.97 -3.94
N ILE A 603 0.97 -7.27 -4.17
CA ILE A 603 1.81 -7.95 -5.16
C ILE A 603 1.09 -7.87 -6.51
N ALA A 604 1.68 -7.21 -7.50
CA ALA A 604 1.13 -7.21 -8.85
C ALA A 604 1.36 -8.58 -9.54
N MET A 605 0.28 -9.19 -10.03
CA MET A 605 0.25 -10.57 -10.52
C MET A 605 0.34 -10.69 -12.04
N ASN A 606 0.06 -9.62 -12.79
CA ASN A 606 0.12 -9.64 -14.24
C ASN A 606 0.62 -8.29 -14.77
N ARG A 607 1.07 -8.33 -16.02
CA ARG A 607 1.60 -7.20 -16.76
C ARG A 607 0.73 -6.98 -18.01
N LEU A 608 -0.15 -5.98 -17.94
CA LEU A 608 -1.06 -5.69 -19.05
C LEU A 608 -1.37 -4.19 -19.17
N MET A 609 -0.86 -3.58 -20.23
CA MET A 609 -1.20 -2.20 -20.63
C MET A 609 -1.74 -2.14 -22.07
N ASP A 610 -2.19 -0.97 -22.50
CA ASP A 610 -2.90 -0.78 -23.77
C ASP A 610 -2.22 -1.32 -25.05
N GLU A 611 -0.88 -1.33 -25.17
CA GLU A 611 -0.21 -1.93 -26.35
C GLU A 611 -0.07 -3.45 -26.28
N ASP A 612 -0.31 -4.06 -25.12
CA ASP A 612 -0.32 -5.51 -24.96
C ASP A 612 -1.70 -6.12 -25.22
N VAL A 613 -2.75 -5.29 -25.21
CA VAL A 613 -4.13 -5.72 -25.41
C VAL A 613 -4.42 -5.84 -26.90
N ILE A 614 -4.83 -7.03 -27.31
CA ILE A 614 -5.31 -7.30 -28.65
C ILE A 614 -6.71 -6.70 -28.81
N VAL A 615 -6.89 -5.95 -29.88
CA VAL A 615 -8.14 -5.25 -30.19
C VAL A 615 -8.56 -5.47 -31.64
N ASP A 616 -9.86 -5.40 -31.90
CA ASP A 616 -10.41 -5.39 -33.27
C ASP A 616 -10.30 -4.01 -33.94
N ASP A 617 -10.79 -3.89 -35.18
CA ASP A 617 -10.79 -2.64 -35.96
C ASP A 617 -11.62 -1.51 -35.30
N GLN A 618 -12.60 -1.88 -34.46
CA GLN A 618 -13.41 -0.95 -33.67
C GLN A 618 -12.81 -0.69 -32.28
N ARG A 619 -11.62 -1.23 -32.00
CA ARG A 619 -10.90 -1.21 -30.73
C ARG A 619 -11.60 -1.91 -29.56
N ASN A 620 -12.49 -2.86 -29.82
CA ASN A 620 -12.99 -3.72 -28.76
C ASN A 620 -11.93 -4.75 -28.38
N TYR A 621 -11.84 -5.07 -27.08
CA TYR A 621 -10.97 -6.11 -26.54
C TYR A 621 -11.78 -7.23 -25.90
N THR A 622 -11.17 -8.42 -25.84
CA THR A 622 -11.54 -9.48 -24.90
C THR A 622 -10.28 -9.93 -24.16
N ILE A 623 -10.24 -9.69 -22.85
CA ILE A 623 -9.16 -10.14 -21.96
C ILE A 623 -9.68 -11.32 -21.15
N THR A 624 -8.99 -12.45 -21.20
CA THR A 624 -9.40 -13.67 -20.48
C THR A 624 -8.42 -14.01 -19.37
N PHE A 625 -8.95 -14.36 -18.20
CA PHE A 625 -8.20 -14.92 -17.09
C PHE A 625 -8.72 -16.32 -16.74
N SER A 626 -7.80 -17.27 -16.62
CA SER A 626 -8.07 -18.62 -16.13
C SER A 626 -6.83 -19.15 -15.42
N ARG A 627 -6.96 -20.26 -14.68
CA ARG A 627 -5.76 -21.02 -14.29
C ARG A 627 -5.06 -21.55 -15.55
N ALA A 628 -3.77 -21.85 -15.44
CA ALA A 628 -2.97 -22.25 -16.59
C ALA A 628 -3.47 -23.58 -17.20
N GLU A 629 -3.82 -24.52 -16.33
CA GLU A 629 -4.45 -25.80 -16.64
C GLU A 629 -5.86 -25.66 -17.24
N ASP A 630 -6.57 -24.58 -16.88
CA ASP A 630 -7.94 -24.29 -17.31
C ASP A 630 -7.99 -23.34 -18.52
N ARG A 631 -6.84 -23.04 -19.17
CA ARG A 631 -6.80 -22.18 -20.35
C ARG A 631 -7.65 -22.76 -21.49
N PRO A 632 -8.66 -22.02 -21.99
CA PRO A 632 -9.40 -22.43 -23.19
C PRO A 632 -8.49 -22.49 -24.41
N SER A 633 -8.63 -23.54 -25.22
CA SER A 633 -7.85 -23.77 -26.44
C SER A 633 -8.06 -22.68 -27.50
N ASN A 634 -9.23 -22.02 -27.49
CA ASN A 634 -9.56 -20.89 -28.37
C ASN A 634 -9.19 -19.51 -27.78
N ALA A 635 -8.68 -19.41 -26.55
CA ALA A 635 -8.15 -18.17 -25.97
C ALA A 635 -6.76 -17.85 -26.53
N THR A 636 -6.72 -17.44 -27.80
CA THR A 636 -5.51 -17.19 -28.59
C THR A 636 -5.53 -15.82 -29.24
N GLU A 637 -4.34 -15.29 -29.54
CA GLU A 637 -4.22 -13.98 -30.19
C GLU A 637 -4.89 -13.95 -31.57
N LYS A 638 -4.82 -15.06 -32.30
CA LYS A 638 -5.48 -15.24 -33.62
C LYS A 638 -7.00 -15.06 -33.54
N ASN A 639 -7.60 -15.40 -32.41
CA ASN A 639 -9.04 -15.24 -32.16
C ASN A 639 -9.37 -13.89 -31.49
N GLY A 640 -8.42 -12.95 -31.44
CA GLY A 640 -8.61 -11.63 -30.84
C GLY A 640 -8.58 -11.61 -29.31
N ILE A 641 -8.04 -12.65 -28.67
CA ILE A 641 -8.09 -12.82 -27.21
C ILE A 641 -6.74 -12.52 -26.56
N THR A 642 -6.76 -11.65 -25.55
CA THR A 642 -5.62 -11.42 -24.67
C THR A 642 -5.74 -12.32 -23.44
N TRP A 643 -5.04 -13.45 -23.41
CA TRP A 643 -5.06 -14.36 -22.27
C TRP A 643 -3.93 -14.07 -21.28
N GLN A 644 -4.26 -14.09 -19.98
CA GLN A 644 -3.30 -13.97 -18.89
C GLN A 644 -3.57 -15.07 -17.85
N PRO A 645 -2.53 -15.73 -17.30
CA PRO A 645 -2.71 -16.72 -16.24
C PRO A 645 -3.24 -16.04 -14.99
N TRP A 646 -4.15 -16.69 -14.25
CA TRP A 646 -4.69 -16.22 -12.98
C TRP A 646 -3.65 -16.24 -11.85
N GLY A 647 -2.78 -17.24 -11.83
CA GLY A 647 -1.82 -17.44 -10.74
C GLY A 647 -2.37 -18.29 -9.60
N PRO A 648 -1.62 -18.45 -8.51
CA PRO A 648 -1.94 -19.39 -7.44
C PRO A 648 -3.18 -19.00 -6.62
N ASP A 649 -3.45 -17.71 -6.46
CA ASP A 649 -4.51 -17.20 -5.58
C ASP A 649 -5.92 -17.65 -5.91
N SER A 650 -6.78 -17.68 -4.91
CA SER A 650 -8.22 -17.82 -5.11
C SER A 650 -8.92 -16.48 -5.30
N ILE A 651 -8.35 -15.41 -4.74
CA ILE A 651 -8.94 -14.07 -4.67
C ILE A 651 -7.91 -13.08 -5.24
N ASN A 652 -8.35 -12.20 -6.14
CA ASN A 652 -7.52 -11.12 -6.68
C ASN A 652 -8.31 -9.81 -6.68
N TYR A 653 -7.59 -8.70 -6.57
CA TYR A 653 -8.12 -7.38 -6.85
C TYR A 653 -7.76 -7.00 -8.28
N CYS A 654 -8.74 -6.67 -9.12
CA CYS A 654 -8.50 -6.10 -10.43
C CYS A 654 -8.54 -4.58 -10.36
N LEU A 655 -7.49 -3.95 -10.86
CA LEU A 655 -7.30 -2.51 -10.89
C LEU A 655 -7.12 -2.05 -12.33
N ILE A 656 -8.05 -1.24 -12.83
CA ILE A 656 -7.91 -0.53 -14.10
C ILE A 656 -7.41 0.88 -13.82
N ARG A 657 -6.42 1.32 -14.60
CA ARG A 657 -5.92 2.70 -14.60
C ARG A 657 -6.34 3.36 -15.90
N TRP A 658 -7.00 4.50 -15.79
CA TRP A 658 -7.30 5.39 -16.90
C TRP A 658 -6.57 6.71 -16.69
N MET A 659 -5.50 6.94 -17.46
CA MET A 659 -4.69 8.15 -17.31
C MET A 659 -5.14 9.24 -18.29
N SER A 660 -5.51 10.41 -17.75
CA SER A 660 -5.98 11.55 -18.55
C SER A 660 -5.09 12.78 -18.33
N ILE A 661 -4.59 13.37 -19.42
CA ILE A 661 -3.78 14.59 -19.42
C ILE A 661 -4.42 15.56 -20.42
N ALA A 662 -5.32 16.41 -19.94
CA ALA A 662 -6.13 17.27 -20.80
C ALA A 662 -5.38 18.54 -21.24
N PRO A 663 -5.58 19.03 -22.48
CA PRO A 663 -6.57 18.56 -23.46
C PRO A 663 -6.07 17.45 -24.39
N GLU A 664 -4.78 17.12 -24.38
CA GLU A 664 -4.16 16.30 -25.43
C GLU A 664 -4.48 14.80 -25.35
N TRP A 665 -4.78 14.32 -24.14
CA TRP A 665 -5.03 12.91 -23.82
C TRP A 665 -6.21 12.76 -22.87
N VAL A 666 -7.40 13.14 -23.32
CA VAL A 666 -8.63 13.02 -22.55
C VAL A 666 -9.79 12.68 -23.47
N LEU A 667 -10.75 11.92 -22.95
CA LEU A 667 -12.03 11.64 -23.58
C LEU A 667 -13.13 12.21 -22.68
N PRO A 668 -13.46 13.52 -22.77
CA PRO A 668 -14.28 14.19 -21.77
C PRO A 668 -15.66 13.56 -21.55
N GLU A 669 -16.23 12.93 -22.58
CA GLU A 669 -17.54 12.27 -22.51
C GLU A 669 -17.53 10.98 -21.67
N TYR A 670 -16.38 10.32 -21.52
CA TYR A 670 -16.28 8.98 -20.91
C TYR A 670 -15.17 8.86 -19.85
N ALA A 671 -14.30 9.86 -19.68
CA ALA A 671 -13.22 9.78 -18.71
C ALA A 671 -13.80 9.65 -17.28
N PRO A 672 -13.39 8.65 -16.48
CA PRO A 672 -13.97 8.39 -15.16
C PRO A 672 -13.42 9.34 -14.09
N HIS A 673 -13.31 10.64 -14.34
CA HIS A 673 -12.89 11.62 -13.32
C HIS A 673 -14.08 12.11 -12.48
N ASP A 674 -13.81 12.73 -11.34
CA ASP A 674 -14.81 13.23 -10.38
C ASP A 674 -15.84 14.22 -10.95
N HIS A 675 -15.52 15.02 -11.96
CA HIS A 675 -16.55 15.86 -12.61
C HIS A 675 -17.63 15.03 -13.33
N ASN A 676 -17.24 13.88 -13.91
CA ASN A 676 -18.13 12.98 -14.63
C ASN A 676 -18.79 11.95 -13.70
N ILE A 677 -18.05 11.52 -12.69
CA ILE A 677 -18.48 10.59 -11.66
C ILE A 677 -18.21 11.24 -10.29
N PRO A 678 -19.09 12.14 -9.82
CA PRO A 678 -18.90 12.85 -8.56
C PRO A 678 -18.73 11.89 -7.38
N TRP A 679 -17.87 12.25 -6.43
CA TRP A 679 -17.62 11.45 -5.22
C TRP A 679 -18.92 11.01 -4.54
N THR A 680 -19.87 11.93 -4.35
CA THR A 680 -21.19 11.65 -3.77
C THR A 680 -22.01 10.57 -4.48
N LYS A 681 -21.73 10.31 -5.77
CA LYS A 681 -22.47 9.38 -6.63
C LYS A 681 -21.69 8.11 -6.96
N GLY A 682 -20.37 8.19 -7.11
CA GLY A 682 -19.55 7.04 -7.53
C GLY A 682 -18.91 6.26 -6.39
N CYS A 683 -18.78 6.83 -5.20
CA CYS A 683 -18.17 6.18 -4.05
C CYS A 683 -19.20 5.29 -3.34
N TRP A 684 -18.89 4.01 -3.16
CA TRP A 684 -19.85 3.01 -2.67
C TRP A 684 -20.39 3.35 -1.29
N SER A 685 -19.56 3.91 -0.41
CA SER A 685 -19.96 4.30 0.95
C SER A 685 -20.80 5.57 1.04
N GLN A 686 -21.10 6.26 -0.07
CA GLN A 686 -21.87 7.51 0.01
C GLN A 686 -23.38 7.24 0.13
N PRO A 687 -24.13 8.05 0.90
CA PRO A 687 -25.58 7.90 1.02
C PRO A 687 -26.33 8.03 -0.32
N THR A 688 -25.77 8.77 -1.27
CA THR A 688 -26.37 8.99 -2.59
C THR A 688 -25.72 8.19 -3.73
N TYR A 689 -24.96 7.15 -3.39
CA TYR A 689 -24.32 6.26 -4.36
C TYR A 689 -25.30 5.76 -5.41
N ASP A 690 -24.87 5.84 -6.67
CA ASP A 690 -25.64 5.38 -7.82
C ASP A 690 -24.89 4.25 -8.52
N LYS A 691 -25.29 3.02 -8.19
CA LYS A 691 -24.71 1.81 -8.79
C LYS A 691 -24.87 1.74 -10.31
N SER A 692 -25.81 2.46 -10.93
CA SER A 692 -26.00 2.43 -12.39
C SER A 692 -24.87 3.11 -13.16
N ILE A 693 -24.04 3.93 -12.48
CA ILE A 693 -22.88 4.60 -13.09
C ILE A 693 -21.76 3.59 -13.39
N LEU A 694 -21.35 2.81 -12.39
CA LEU A 694 -20.23 1.86 -12.48
C LEU A 694 -20.48 0.51 -11.77
N GLY A 695 -21.32 0.51 -10.73
CA GLY A 695 -21.47 -0.60 -9.80
C GLY A 695 -22.27 -1.79 -10.30
N GLU A 696 -22.92 -1.69 -11.45
CA GLU A 696 -23.65 -2.80 -12.08
C GLU A 696 -22.82 -3.42 -13.22
N ASN A 697 -22.88 -4.73 -13.40
CA ASN A 697 -22.18 -5.44 -14.49
C ASN A 697 -22.89 -5.26 -15.85
N LYS A 698 -23.06 -4.02 -16.26
CA LYS A 698 -23.68 -3.64 -17.53
C LYS A 698 -23.15 -2.26 -17.93
N PRO A 699 -23.24 -1.87 -19.21
CA PRO A 699 -22.80 -0.54 -19.63
C PRO A 699 -23.49 0.57 -18.82
N GLY A 700 -22.69 1.28 -18.01
CA GLY A 700 -23.08 2.48 -17.28
C GLY A 700 -22.53 3.75 -17.94
N PHE A 701 -22.01 4.68 -17.14
CA PHE A 701 -21.50 5.99 -17.61
C PHE A 701 -20.44 5.86 -18.71
N LEU A 702 -19.51 4.90 -18.57
CA LEU A 702 -18.43 4.68 -19.54
C LEU A 702 -18.89 4.20 -20.91
N GLY A 703 -20.19 3.88 -21.09
CA GLY A 703 -20.76 3.47 -22.36
C GLY A 703 -19.97 2.33 -23.02
N PRO A 704 -19.46 2.50 -24.26
CA PRO A 704 -18.69 1.47 -24.94
C PRO A 704 -17.34 1.14 -24.26
N TYR A 705 -16.81 2.04 -23.43
CA TYR A 705 -15.56 1.84 -22.68
C TYR A 705 -15.78 1.14 -21.34
N HIS A 706 -17.03 0.88 -20.95
CA HIS A 706 -17.34 0.16 -19.71
C HIS A 706 -16.82 -1.29 -19.79
N PRO A 707 -15.96 -1.74 -18.85
CA PRO A 707 -15.48 -3.12 -18.84
C PRO A 707 -16.58 -4.05 -18.34
N LEU A 708 -17.08 -4.91 -19.21
CA LEU A 708 -18.13 -5.88 -18.90
C LEU A 708 -17.50 -7.22 -18.52
N ILE A 709 -18.05 -7.88 -17.50
CA ILE A 709 -17.49 -9.12 -16.96
C ILE A 709 -18.39 -10.30 -17.32
N HIS A 710 -17.78 -11.30 -17.95
CA HIS A 710 -18.39 -12.59 -18.26
C HIS A 710 -17.69 -13.67 -17.43
N TYR A 711 -18.46 -14.63 -16.95
CA TYR A 711 -17.98 -15.74 -16.14
C TYR A 711 -18.65 -17.04 -16.60
N MET A 712 -17.84 -18.02 -17.01
CA MET A 712 -18.31 -19.28 -17.57
C MET A 712 -17.28 -20.39 -17.36
N SER A 713 -17.66 -21.62 -17.66
CA SER A 713 -16.70 -22.73 -17.70
C SER A 713 -15.76 -22.64 -18.91
N LYS A 714 -14.63 -23.36 -18.83
CA LYS A 714 -13.70 -23.53 -19.96
C LYS A 714 -14.43 -24.04 -21.20
N ASP A 715 -15.21 -25.11 -21.07
CA ASP A 715 -15.90 -25.76 -22.19
C ASP A 715 -16.89 -24.81 -22.86
N GLU A 716 -17.65 -24.05 -22.07
CA GLU A 716 -18.58 -23.04 -22.61
C GLU A 716 -17.86 -21.92 -23.35
N PHE A 717 -16.67 -21.53 -22.90
CA PHE A 717 -15.84 -20.57 -23.62
C PHE A 717 -15.30 -21.18 -24.92
N GLU A 718 -14.90 -22.46 -24.92
CA GLU A 718 -14.44 -23.18 -26.12
C GLU A 718 -15.55 -23.33 -27.17
N ASP A 719 -16.80 -23.53 -26.74
CA ASP A 719 -17.99 -23.63 -27.59
C ASP A 719 -18.30 -22.34 -28.37
N LEU A 720 -17.74 -21.18 -27.96
CA LEU A 720 -17.82 -19.94 -28.73
C LEU A 720 -17.05 -20.00 -30.06
N GLY A 721 -16.18 -21.01 -30.23
CA GLY A 721 -15.40 -21.21 -31.45
C GLY A 721 -14.30 -20.16 -31.63
N SER A 722 -13.97 -19.84 -32.89
CA SER A 722 -12.86 -18.92 -33.23
C SER A 722 -13.27 -17.46 -33.42
N ASN A 723 -14.56 -17.18 -33.62
CA ASN A 723 -15.10 -15.83 -33.82
C ASN A 723 -15.83 -15.39 -32.54
N ILE A 724 -15.08 -15.22 -31.46
CA ILE A 724 -15.64 -14.96 -30.13
C ILE A 724 -16.26 -13.56 -30.11
N ASN A 725 -17.57 -13.49 -29.91
CA ASN A 725 -18.30 -12.25 -29.66
C ASN A 725 -19.23 -12.45 -28.47
N LEU A 726 -18.82 -11.94 -27.31
CA LEU A 726 -19.57 -12.05 -26.06
C LEU A 726 -20.67 -10.97 -25.93
N GLY A 727 -20.77 -10.05 -26.90
CA GLY A 727 -21.77 -8.97 -26.90
C GLY A 727 -21.55 -7.93 -25.80
N ARG A 728 -22.62 -7.21 -25.45
CA ARG A 728 -22.65 -6.15 -24.42
C ARG A 728 -23.59 -6.50 -23.25
N GLU A 729 -24.00 -7.75 -23.17
CA GLU A 729 -24.76 -8.31 -22.05
C GLU A 729 -23.86 -9.31 -21.31
N ALA A 730 -23.81 -9.20 -19.97
CA ALA A 730 -22.97 -10.06 -19.16
C ALA A 730 -23.43 -11.51 -19.32
N GLN A 731 -22.50 -12.37 -19.74
CA GLN A 731 -22.75 -13.81 -19.81
C GLN A 731 -22.19 -14.41 -18.52
N TRP A 732 -23.10 -14.84 -17.65
CA TRP A 732 -22.73 -15.36 -16.35
C TRP A 732 -23.41 -16.69 -16.10
N LYS A 733 -22.61 -17.75 -15.98
CA LYS A 733 -23.07 -19.11 -15.74
C LYS A 733 -22.22 -19.73 -14.63
N ASP A 734 -22.70 -19.58 -13.42
CA ASP A 734 -22.16 -20.25 -12.25
C ASP A 734 -23.00 -21.48 -11.92
N ASP A 735 -22.36 -22.43 -11.26
CA ASP A 735 -23.02 -23.57 -10.63
C ASP A 735 -23.10 -23.32 -9.13
N TYR A 736 -23.34 -22.06 -8.71
CA TYR A 736 -23.15 -21.63 -7.32
C TYR A 736 -23.93 -22.54 -6.36
N VAL A 737 -23.19 -23.45 -5.72
CA VAL A 737 -23.71 -24.29 -4.65
C VAL A 737 -23.61 -23.44 -3.40
N LYS A 738 -24.75 -23.05 -2.81
CA LYS A 738 -24.83 -22.51 -1.45
C LYS A 738 -24.19 -23.51 -0.48
N LYS A 739 -22.88 -23.44 -0.28
CA LYS A 739 -22.14 -24.12 0.77
C LYS A 739 -21.10 -23.15 1.31
N PHE A 740 -21.55 -22.29 2.19
CA PHE A 740 -20.73 -21.77 3.29
C PHE A 740 -21.11 -22.55 4.54
#